data_AF-A0A415NFQ6-F1
#
_entry.id   AF-A0A415NFQ6-F1
#
_cell.length_a   1.000
_cell.length_b   1.000
_cell.length_c   1.000
_cell.angle_alpha   90.00
_cell.angle_beta   90.00
_cell.angle_gamma   90.00
#
_symmetry.space_group_name_H-M   'P 1'
#
loop_
_entity.id
_entity.type
_entity.pdbx_description
1 polymer ?
#
loop_
_entity_poly.entity_id
_entity_poly.type
_entity_poly.pdbx_seq_one_letter_code
_entity_poly.pdbx_strand_id
1 'polypeptide(L)'
;MRVRINLFIICLLLAVGHIHAQSIWDGAHLQKVKQSLHQPYFATTYQELVTEAEKLLDVQPLSVVMKEKTPGSGDKHDYMSQARYYWPDPSKPDGLPYISRDGESNPELNKLDRNRLGATAQRVTTLALAWYFSNDEKYAQKATELIRVWFFNKDTRMNPNLEYAQMIPGHHNNKGRCYGVIDTYSFVEMLDAVQLLEKSKAFTPKDSKQLKAWFGKLLTWIQNSPQGQEEANQANNHSTAHDAQVIAFALYAGNVKVAQEVINAIPQRRIFTQIEPDGRQPHELRRTLAFGYSQFNLSHFIDIFLMAQKIGISIDNATSTDGRNFYKAMDFLAPYVGKDVKDWPYQQISEWDYKQQEFCKDLYRVFLLNPERTDYLKLYRAHRTIDWKDRFNLLWVKPDDVDNAYAFACGQLQFAMKCANKARKEAENQCKHRVIPRSINKDGSLRVIHPYDWCSGFFPGSLWQVYAYTNDDFWRQEAISNTWMIEEAKWHKGTHDLGFMMNNSFGKAYQLTGERSYKDVVLQSAKTLITRYNDKVKSIRSWDHNRDKWKYPVIIDNLMNLEMLFWATQETGDSIYWKIAVNHANTTMKNHFRPDYSSYHVVDYDPETGEVRAKQTAQGYADDSFWSRGQAWGLYGYTMCYRFTKNPAYLQQARHIADFFFGLPNLPEDFIPYWDMKAPGIPNVPRDASTAAIMASALYELRTYVSAEDSNRYQSIADKIVDSLNKHYQAEPETNYGFLLLHSTGHHPGGDEIDVPLNYADYYYLEALARKDAFKQ
;
A
#
# COMPACT_ATOMS: atom_id res chain seq x y z
N MET A 1 -38.99 1.53 -60.00
CA MET A 1 -38.96 1.95 -58.58
C MET A 1 -38.73 0.70 -57.74
N ARG A 2 -37.48 0.31 -57.53
CA ARG A 2 -36.55 0.78 -56.48
C ARG A 2 -36.85 0.17 -55.09
N VAL A 3 -36.11 -0.92 -54.85
CA VAL A 3 -35.38 -1.29 -53.61
C VAL A 3 -36.16 -1.26 -52.29
N ARG A 4 -36.69 -2.41 -51.90
CA ARG A 4 -36.72 -2.91 -50.50
C ARG A 4 -36.72 -4.45 -50.57
N ILE A 5 -36.19 -5.11 -49.53
CA ILE A 5 -35.92 -6.56 -49.39
C ILE A 5 -34.46 -6.91 -49.73
N ASN A 6 -33.57 -6.62 -48.78
CA ASN A 6 -32.39 -7.42 -48.45
C ASN A 6 -31.66 -6.72 -47.30
N LEU A 7 -32.16 -6.87 -46.07
CA LEU A 7 -31.41 -6.52 -44.86
C LEU A 7 -31.99 -7.23 -43.62
N PHE A 8 -32.11 -8.56 -43.66
CA PHE A 8 -32.48 -9.34 -42.45
C PHE A 8 -31.76 -10.69 -42.32
N ILE A 9 -30.69 -10.92 -43.10
CA ILE A 9 -29.82 -12.09 -42.96
C ILE A 9 -28.37 -11.62 -43.18
N ILE A 10 -27.82 -10.88 -42.23
CA ILE A 10 -26.39 -10.75 -41.85
C ILE A 10 -26.41 -10.02 -40.49
N CYS A 11 -26.82 -10.72 -39.43
CA CYS A 11 -26.63 -10.29 -38.04
C CYS A 11 -26.55 -11.49 -37.06
N LEU A 12 -26.30 -12.70 -37.59
CA LEU A 12 -26.29 -13.94 -36.81
C LEU A 12 -25.04 -14.80 -37.06
N LEU A 13 -23.94 -14.20 -37.52
CA LEU A 13 -22.65 -14.89 -37.75
C LEU A 13 -21.42 -14.11 -37.26
N LEU A 14 -21.56 -13.21 -36.27
CA LEU A 14 -20.43 -12.61 -35.55
C LEU A 14 -20.60 -12.64 -34.03
N ALA A 15 -21.30 -13.65 -33.51
CA ALA A 15 -21.11 -14.09 -32.13
C ALA A 15 -20.16 -15.30 -32.12
N VAL A 16 -18.97 -15.14 -32.73
CA VAL A 16 -17.84 -15.94 -32.28
C VAL A 16 -17.54 -15.36 -30.90
N GLY A 17 -18.02 -16.04 -29.86
CA GLY A 17 -17.69 -15.67 -28.49
C GLY A 17 -16.19 -15.44 -28.43
N HIS A 18 -15.79 -14.20 -28.14
CA HIS A 18 -14.42 -13.93 -27.76
C HIS A 18 -14.20 -14.73 -26.48
N ILE A 19 -13.67 -15.95 -26.62
CA ILE A 19 -13.09 -16.67 -25.49
C ILE A 19 -12.08 -15.68 -24.91
N HIS A 20 -12.36 -15.20 -23.69
CA HIS A 20 -11.51 -14.24 -23.01
C HIS A 20 -10.08 -14.81 -22.99
N ALA A 21 -9.13 -14.09 -23.60
CA ALA A 21 -7.79 -14.59 -23.87
C ALA A 21 -6.90 -14.72 -22.61
N GLN A 22 -7.43 -14.69 -21.40
CA GLN A 22 -6.68 -14.93 -20.17
C GLN A 22 -7.52 -15.82 -19.27
N SER A 23 -6.89 -16.85 -18.70
CA SER A 23 -7.55 -17.86 -17.86
C SER A 23 -7.67 -17.42 -16.40
N ILE A 24 -6.71 -16.65 -15.86
CA ILE A 24 -6.73 -16.14 -14.48
C ILE A 24 -6.78 -14.60 -14.49
N TRP A 25 -5.91 -13.93 -15.25
CA TRP A 25 -5.86 -12.46 -15.27
C TRP A 25 -7.12 -11.83 -15.87
N ASP A 26 -7.50 -10.67 -15.34
CA ASP A 26 -8.60 -9.87 -15.89
C ASP A 26 -8.09 -8.95 -17.01
N GLY A 27 -8.38 -9.32 -18.27
CA GLY A 27 -8.00 -8.52 -19.44
C GLY A 27 -8.58 -7.10 -19.45
N ALA A 28 -9.76 -6.87 -18.86
CA ALA A 28 -10.33 -5.53 -18.75
C ALA A 28 -9.57 -4.69 -17.71
N HIS A 29 -9.15 -5.31 -16.61
CA HIS A 29 -8.26 -4.68 -15.63
C HIS A 29 -6.90 -4.35 -16.25
N LEU A 30 -6.23 -5.30 -16.92
CA LEU A 30 -4.94 -5.05 -17.58
C LEU A 30 -5.02 -3.90 -18.61
N GLN A 31 -6.12 -3.79 -19.36
CA GLN A 31 -6.33 -2.70 -20.28
C GLN A 31 -6.45 -1.34 -19.57
N LYS A 32 -7.17 -1.27 -18.43
CA LYS A 32 -7.26 -0.06 -17.61
C LYS A 32 -5.88 0.32 -17.05
N VAL A 33 -5.14 -0.64 -16.49
CA VAL A 33 -3.78 -0.41 -15.99
C VAL A 33 -2.88 0.14 -17.09
N LYS A 34 -2.94 -0.43 -18.31
CA LYS A 34 -2.17 0.05 -19.46
C LYS A 34 -2.46 1.52 -19.82
N GLN A 35 -3.69 2.00 -19.61
CA GLN A 35 -4.05 3.40 -19.83
C GLN A 35 -3.59 4.31 -18.68
N SER A 36 -3.32 3.74 -17.51
CA SER A 36 -2.99 4.44 -16.27
C SER A 36 -1.53 4.26 -15.83
N LEU A 37 -0.62 3.76 -16.68
CA LEU A 37 0.80 3.55 -16.32
C LEU A 37 1.54 4.83 -15.91
N HIS A 38 1.03 6.00 -16.30
CA HIS A 38 1.54 7.31 -15.91
C HIS A 38 1.14 7.70 -14.48
N GLN A 39 0.12 7.05 -13.91
CA GLN A 39 -0.34 7.33 -12.55
C GLN A 39 0.72 6.86 -11.54
N PRO A 40 0.97 7.61 -10.45
CA PRO A 40 2.03 7.31 -9.49
C PRO A 40 1.99 5.87 -8.95
N TYR A 41 0.81 5.31 -8.70
CA TYR A 41 0.67 3.96 -8.16
C TYR A 41 1.26 2.87 -9.07
N PHE A 42 1.12 3.02 -10.39
CA PHE A 42 1.59 2.03 -11.36
C PHE A 42 2.96 2.36 -11.96
N ALA A 43 3.36 3.62 -11.95
CA ALA A 43 4.57 4.10 -12.61
C ALA A 43 5.82 3.34 -12.14
N THR A 44 5.99 3.14 -10.83
CA THR A 44 7.15 2.42 -10.26
C THR A 44 7.16 0.95 -10.66
N THR A 45 6.03 0.24 -10.54
CA THR A 45 5.96 -1.18 -10.93
C THR A 45 6.21 -1.36 -12.42
N TYR A 46 5.67 -0.46 -13.25
CA TYR A 46 5.89 -0.49 -14.70
C TYR A 46 7.36 -0.25 -15.06
N GLN A 47 8.01 0.73 -14.43
CA GLN A 47 9.42 1.01 -14.66
C GLN A 47 10.31 -0.17 -14.22
N GLU A 48 10.00 -0.82 -13.10
CA GLU A 48 10.73 -2.03 -12.67
C GLU A 48 10.51 -3.19 -13.65
N LEU A 49 9.28 -3.41 -14.12
CA LEU A 49 8.96 -4.42 -15.13
C LEU A 49 9.77 -4.22 -16.42
N VAL A 50 9.81 -2.98 -16.94
CA VAL A 50 10.61 -2.62 -18.12
C VAL A 50 12.09 -2.85 -17.84
N THR A 51 12.58 -2.40 -16.68
CA THR A 51 13.99 -2.59 -16.28
C THR A 51 14.39 -4.07 -16.19
N GLU A 52 13.53 -4.91 -15.64
CA GLU A 52 13.72 -6.36 -15.60
C GLU A 52 13.75 -6.94 -17.02
N ALA A 53 12.80 -6.54 -17.87
CA ALA A 53 12.71 -7.01 -19.25
C ALA A 53 13.90 -6.62 -20.11
N GLU A 54 14.45 -5.42 -19.96
CA GLU A 54 15.68 -4.98 -20.66
C GLU A 54 16.87 -5.91 -20.32
N LYS A 55 17.05 -6.25 -19.03
CA LYS A 55 18.10 -7.18 -18.60
C LYS A 55 17.94 -8.57 -19.22
N LEU A 56 16.72 -8.96 -19.58
CA LEU A 56 16.42 -10.25 -20.18
C LEU A 56 16.64 -10.30 -21.70
N LEU A 57 16.88 -9.18 -22.38
CA LEU A 57 17.12 -9.21 -23.84
C LEU A 57 18.43 -9.95 -24.18
N ASP A 58 19.45 -9.78 -23.35
CA ASP A 58 20.80 -10.33 -23.59
C ASP A 58 21.04 -11.71 -22.95
N VAL A 59 20.08 -12.23 -22.18
CA VAL A 59 20.29 -13.53 -21.51
C VAL A 59 20.25 -14.68 -22.50
N GLN A 60 21.10 -15.67 -22.27
CA GLN A 60 21.05 -16.93 -23.00
C GLN A 60 19.76 -17.69 -22.67
N PRO A 61 19.04 -18.18 -23.70
CA PRO A 61 17.90 -19.07 -23.49
C PRO A 61 18.29 -20.33 -22.73
N LEU A 62 17.48 -20.72 -21.74
CA LEU A 62 17.68 -21.96 -20.99
C LEU A 62 16.98 -23.12 -21.70
N SER A 63 17.44 -24.34 -21.44
CA SER A 63 16.86 -25.57 -21.99
C SER A 63 17.08 -26.74 -21.04
N VAL A 64 16.19 -27.74 -21.12
CA VAL A 64 16.34 -29.02 -20.41
C VAL A 64 17.58 -29.79 -20.82
N VAL A 65 18.18 -29.57 -22.00
CA VAL A 65 19.40 -30.32 -22.40
C VAL A 65 20.66 -29.82 -21.68
N MET A 66 20.55 -28.71 -20.95
CA MET A 66 21.65 -28.08 -20.20
C MET A 66 21.91 -28.70 -18.83
N LYS A 67 21.05 -29.59 -18.33
CA LYS A 67 21.30 -30.31 -17.08
C LYS A 67 22.55 -31.18 -17.16
N GLU A 68 23.19 -31.34 -16.01
CA GLU A 68 24.41 -32.14 -15.88
C GLU A 68 24.17 -33.63 -16.13
N LYS A 69 23.04 -34.16 -15.61
CA LYS A 69 22.70 -35.58 -15.68
C LYS A 69 21.70 -35.87 -16.79
N THR A 70 21.93 -36.96 -17.52
CA THR A 70 20.92 -37.49 -18.44
C THR A 70 19.90 -38.33 -17.64
N PRO A 71 18.59 -38.20 -17.90
CA PRO A 71 17.57 -39.01 -17.24
C PRO A 71 17.73 -40.51 -17.54
N GLY A 72 17.07 -41.37 -16.77
CA GLY A 72 17.14 -42.82 -16.95
C GLY A 72 16.62 -43.33 -18.31
N SER A 73 15.97 -42.48 -19.11
CA SER A 73 15.55 -42.78 -20.48
C SER A 73 16.70 -42.77 -21.48
N GLY A 74 17.82 -42.13 -21.14
CA GLY A 74 18.90 -41.81 -22.07
C GLY A 74 18.63 -40.58 -22.94
N ASP A 75 17.45 -39.95 -22.85
CA ASP A 75 17.09 -38.77 -23.63
C ASP A 75 17.23 -37.48 -22.78
N LYS A 76 18.16 -36.60 -23.17
CA LYS A 76 18.34 -35.30 -22.49
C LYS A 76 17.15 -34.35 -22.66
N HIS A 77 16.25 -34.60 -23.62
CA HIS A 77 15.01 -33.82 -23.79
C HIS A 77 13.95 -34.13 -22.73
N ASP A 78 14.06 -35.23 -21.99
CA ASP A 78 13.16 -35.50 -20.87
C ASP A 78 13.50 -34.59 -19.69
N TYR A 79 12.46 -33.97 -19.11
CA TYR A 79 12.62 -33.11 -17.93
C TYR A 79 12.99 -33.95 -16.72
N MET A 80 13.99 -33.48 -15.97
CA MET A 80 14.45 -34.15 -14.76
C MET A 80 14.67 -33.14 -13.65
N SER A 81 14.15 -33.45 -12.47
CA SER A 81 14.38 -32.67 -11.25
C SER A 81 14.54 -33.59 -10.05
N GLN A 82 15.05 -33.05 -8.95
CA GLN A 82 15.25 -33.79 -7.70
C GLN A 82 14.18 -33.39 -6.68
N ALA A 83 13.71 -34.35 -5.89
CA ALA A 83 12.83 -34.05 -4.77
C ALA A 83 13.52 -33.08 -3.80
N ARG A 84 12.89 -31.92 -3.58
CA ARG A 84 13.47 -30.75 -2.90
C ARG A 84 14.10 -31.07 -1.54
N TYR A 85 13.47 -31.94 -0.76
CA TYR A 85 13.81 -32.22 0.64
C TYR A 85 14.57 -33.52 0.85
N TYR A 86 15.14 -34.13 -0.20
CA TYR A 86 15.90 -35.37 -0.08
C TYR A 86 17.40 -35.12 -0.16
N TRP A 87 18.13 -35.67 0.80
CA TRP A 87 19.56 -35.46 1.01
C TRP A 87 20.32 -36.79 1.04
N PRO A 88 21.62 -36.79 0.68
CA PRO A 88 22.47 -37.95 0.90
C PRO A 88 22.40 -38.45 2.35
N ASP A 89 22.26 -39.76 2.54
CA ASP A 89 22.27 -40.38 3.86
C ASP A 89 23.72 -40.45 4.39
N PRO A 90 24.08 -39.67 5.42
CA PRO A 90 25.45 -39.65 5.93
C PRO A 90 25.87 -40.98 6.58
N SER A 91 24.93 -41.88 6.86
CA SER A 91 25.22 -43.22 7.40
C SER A 91 25.66 -44.22 6.33
N LYS A 92 25.61 -43.85 5.04
CA LYS A 92 25.90 -44.73 3.90
C LYS A 92 27.17 -44.26 3.17
N PRO A 93 28.08 -45.17 2.78
CA PRO A 93 29.34 -44.80 2.13
C PRO A 93 29.17 -44.03 0.82
N ASP A 94 28.09 -44.27 0.10
CA ASP A 94 27.73 -43.64 -1.17
C ASP A 94 26.59 -42.59 -1.02
N GLY A 95 26.13 -42.36 0.21
CA GLY A 95 25.02 -41.46 0.51
C GLY A 95 23.65 -41.96 0.05
N LEU A 96 23.52 -43.22 -0.38
CA LEU A 96 22.28 -43.77 -0.95
C LEU A 96 21.64 -44.83 -0.03
N PRO A 97 20.31 -44.94 -0.03
CA PRO A 97 19.34 -44.07 -0.72
C PRO A 97 19.18 -42.73 0.01
N TYR A 98 18.80 -41.66 -0.70
CA TYR A 98 18.62 -40.35 -0.06
C TYR A 98 17.51 -40.38 1.00
N ILE A 99 17.62 -39.56 2.03
CA ILE A 99 16.68 -39.45 3.15
C ILE A 99 15.97 -38.09 3.17
N SER A 100 14.73 -38.06 3.65
CA SER A 100 13.92 -36.84 3.70
C SER A 100 14.28 -35.94 4.89
N ARG A 101 14.31 -34.63 4.66
CA ARG A 101 14.43 -33.55 5.66
C ARG A 101 13.40 -32.46 5.34
N ASP A 102 12.18 -32.62 5.82
CA ASP A 102 11.04 -31.76 5.45
C ASP A 102 11.31 -30.28 5.77
N GLY A 103 11.18 -29.40 4.78
CA GLY A 103 11.48 -27.97 4.90
C GLY A 103 12.93 -27.58 4.56
N GLU A 104 13.88 -28.52 4.50
CA GLU A 104 15.29 -28.24 4.19
C GLU A 104 15.63 -28.52 2.73
N SER A 105 15.75 -27.47 1.90
CA SER A 105 16.00 -27.62 0.46
C SER A 105 17.43 -28.08 0.14
N ASN A 106 17.58 -29.20 -0.58
CA ASN A 106 18.87 -29.69 -1.08
C ASN A 106 19.32 -28.89 -2.33
N PRO A 107 20.46 -28.17 -2.31
CA PRO A 107 20.93 -27.38 -3.43
C PRO A 107 21.29 -28.19 -4.69
N GLU A 108 21.44 -29.51 -4.60
CA GLU A 108 21.68 -30.36 -5.78
C GLU A 108 20.55 -30.30 -6.81
N LEU A 109 19.32 -29.94 -6.39
CA LEU A 109 18.22 -29.71 -7.31
C LEU A 109 18.54 -28.62 -8.36
N ASN A 110 19.43 -27.68 -8.03
CA ASN A 110 19.84 -26.58 -8.90
C ASN A 110 20.65 -27.05 -10.12
N LYS A 111 21.22 -28.27 -10.07
CA LYS A 111 21.98 -28.86 -11.18
C LYS A 111 21.08 -29.39 -12.30
N LEU A 112 19.78 -29.59 -12.00
CA LEU A 112 18.78 -30.19 -12.88
C LEU A 112 17.80 -29.13 -13.43
N ASP A 113 16.64 -29.55 -13.94
CA ASP A 113 15.81 -28.67 -14.77
C ASP A 113 14.86 -27.76 -13.97
N ARG A 114 14.63 -28.01 -12.67
CA ARG A 114 13.60 -27.30 -11.88
C ARG A 114 13.72 -25.78 -11.90
N ASN A 115 14.94 -25.28 -11.68
CA ASN A 115 15.17 -23.83 -11.68
C ASN A 115 15.20 -23.26 -13.09
N ARG A 116 15.67 -24.05 -14.08
CA ARG A 116 15.67 -23.63 -15.49
C ARG A 116 14.25 -23.49 -16.02
N LEU A 117 13.35 -24.41 -15.67
CA LEU A 117 11.94 -24.35 -16.02
C LEU A 117 11.27 -23.13 -15.41
N GLY A 118 11.43 -22.95 -14.09
CA GLY A 118 10.89 -21.79 -13.38
C GLY A 118 11.40 -20.47 -13.94
N ALA A 119 12.72 -20.37 -14.20
CA ALA A 119 13.33 -19.19 -14.78
C ALA A 119 12.83 -18.92 -16.22
N THR A 120 12.67 -19.95 -17.06
CA THR A 120 12.11 -19.77 -18.39
C THR A 120 10.67 -19.25 -18.32
N ALA A 121 9.82 -19.86 -17.47
CA ALA A 121 8.44 -19.41 -17.28
C ALA A 121 8.37 -17.95 -16.79
N GLN A 122 9.18 -17.60 -15.79
CA GLN A 122 9.26 -16.23 -15.27
C GLN A 122 9.74 -15.25 -16.35
N ARG A 123 10.81 -15.57 -17.08
CA ARG A 123 11.35 -14.70 -18.14
C ARG A 123 10.34 -14.45 -19.24
N VAL A 124 9.65 -15.49 -19.70
CA VAL A 124 8.57 -15.36 -20.69
C VAL A 124 7.44 -14.47 -20.15
N THR A 125 7.05 -14.66 -18.89
CA THR A 125 6.01 -13.85 -18.23
C THR A 125 6.42 -12.37 -18.14
N THR A 126 7.62 -12.08 -17.66
CA THR A 126 8.18 -10.72 -17.58
C THR A 126 8.20 -10.05 -18.96
N LEU A 127 8.78 -10.71 -19.96
CA LEU A 127 8.90 -10.16 -21.32
C LEU A 127 7.54 -9.97 -22.00
N ALA A 128 6.59 -10.88 -21.80
CA ALA A 128 5.23 -10.75 -22.32
C ALA A 128 4.48 -9.57 -21.72
N LEU A 129 4.55 -9.40 -20.39
CA LEU A 129 3.96 -8.25 -19.71
C LEU A 129 4.62 -6.94 -20.15
N ALA A 130 5.95 -6.91 -20.23
CA ALA A 130 6.69 -5.74 -20.70
C ALA A 130 6.29 -5.36 -22.13
N TRP A 131 6.21 -6.32 -23.06
CA TRP A 131 5.66 -6.08 -24.39
C TRP A 131 4.22 -5.58 -24.33
N TYR A 132 3.35 -6.22 -23.53
CA TYR A 132 1.94 -5.86 -23.49
C TYR A 132 1.75 -4.41 -23.03
N PHE A 133 2.45 -3.98 -21.99
CA PHE A 133 2.31 -2.62 -21.45
C PHE A 133 3.03 -1.56 -22.30
N SER A 134 4.23 -1.85 -22.80
CA SER A 134 5.03 -0.89 -23.59
C SER A 134 4.68 -0.83 -25.08
N ASN A 135 4.13 -1.91 -25.63
CA ASN A 135 4.04 -2.21 -27.08
C ASN A 135 5.39 -2.36 -27.80
N ASP A 136 6.51 -2.49 -27.08
CA ASP A 136 7.82 -2.69 -27.70
C ASP A 136 8.03 -4.16 -28.10
N GLU A 137 8.03 -4.42 -29.41
CA GLU A 137 8.14 -5.76 -30.00
C GLU A 137 9.44 -6.49 -29.64
N LYS A 138 10.51 -5.80 -29.23
CA LYS A 138 11.77 -6.47 -28.84
C LYS A 138 11.56 -7.46 -27.68
N TYR A 139 10.67 -7.14 -26.75
CA TYR A 139 10.37 -8.02 -25.63
C TYR A 139 9.60 -9.26 -26.08
N ALA A 140 8.62 -9.11 -26.98
CA ALA A 140 7.90 -10.24 -27.54
C ALA A 140 8.78 -11.13 -28.42
N GLN A 141 9.74 -10.54 -29.16
CA GLN A 141 10.75 -11.27 -29.92
C GLN A 141 11.59 -12.15 -29.00
N LYS A 142 12.09 -11.58 -27.89
CA LYS A 142 12.86 -12.34 -26.92
C LYS A 142 12.01 -13.42 -26.24
N ALA A 143 10.79 -13.10 -25.82
CA ALA A 143 9.88 -14.10 -25.23
C ALA A 143 9.63 -15.27 -26.19
N THR A 144 9.41 -14.97 -27.47
CA THR A 144 9.19 -15.97 -28.52
C THR A 144 10.45 -16.83 -28.75
N GLU A 145 11.64 -16.25 -28.70
CA GLU A 145 12.92 -16.99 -28.74
C GLU A 145 13.00 -18.00 -27.59
N LEU A 146 12.72 -17.56 -26.35
CA LEU A 146 12.75 -18.43 -25.17
C LEU A 146 11.74 -19.58 -25.28
N ILE A 147 10.52 -19.30 -25.74
CA ILE A 147 9.49 -20.31 -25.99
C ILE A 147 9.98 -21.31 -27.05
N ARG A 148 10.52 -20.84 -28.17
CA ARG A 148 11.04 -21.72 -29.24
C ARG A 148 12.14 -22.63 -28.73
N VAL A 149 13.11 -22.12 -27.98
CA VAL A 149 14.20 -22.91 -27.41
C VAL A 149 13.67 -23.97 -26.45
N TRP A 150 12.76 -23.61 -25.55
CA TRP A 150 12.28 -24.53 -24.53
C TRP A 150 11.30 -25.58 -25.09
N PHE A 151 10.45 -25.23 -26.04
CA PHE A 151 9.32 -26.10 -26.44
C PHE A 151 9.43 -26.69 -27.85
N PHE A 152 10.10 -26.01 -28.81
CA PHE A 152 9.97 -26.35 -30.23
C PHE A 152 11.28 -26.82 -30.87
N ASN A 153 12.37 -26.12 -30.59
CA ASN A 153 13.65 -26.33 -31.25
C ASN A 153 14.15 -27.76 -31.02
N LYS A 154 14.44 -28.46 -32.13
CA LYS A 154 14.74 -29.90 -32.11
C LYS A 154 15.86 -30.26 -31.14
N ASP A 155 16.90 -29.42 -31.05
CA ASP A 155 18.11 -29.71 -30.28
C ASP A 155 18.01 -29.30 -28.80
N THR A 156 16.95 -28.58 -28.40
CA THR A 156 16.83 -28.01 -27.05
C THR A 156 15.48 -28.23 -26.38
N ARG A 157 14.45 -28.67 -27.10
CA ARG A 157 13.09 -28.74 -26.57
C ARG A 157 12.94 -29.69 -25.38
N MET A 158 11.98 -29.42 -24.53
CA MET A 158 11.48 -30.34 -23.51
C MET A 158 10.44 -31.29 -24.13
N ASN A 159 10.56 -32.59 -23.87
CA ASN A 159 9.50 -33.55 -24.18
C ASN A 159 8.29 -33.29 -23.26
N PRO A 160 7.04 -33.40 -23.76
CA PRO A 160 5.83 -33.04 -22.99
C PRO A 160 5.44 -34.15 -21.99
N ASN A 161 6.33 -34.48 -21.06
CA ASN A 161 6.13 -35.44 -19.97
C ASN A 161 6.98 -35.06 -18.74
N LEU A 162 6.69 -35.65 -17.58
CA LEU A 162 7.41 -35.41 -16.31
C LEU A 162 7.87 -36.71 -15.64
N GLU A 163 8.17 -37.75 -16.44
CA GLU A 163 8.51 -39.11 -15.95
C GLU A 163 9.72 -39.13 -14.98
N TYR A 164 10.61 -38.13 -15.07
CA TYR A 164 11.80 -38.00 -14.22
C TYR A 164 11.74 -36.78 -13.28
N ALA A 165 10.54 -36.20 -13.08
CA ALA A 165 10.34 -35.09 -12.16
C ALA A 165 10.37 -35.54 -10.69
N GLN A 166 11.07 -34.76 -9.88
CA GLN A 166 11.34 -35.00 -8.46
C GLN A 166 11.84 -36.41 -8.16
N MET A 167 12.76 -36.91 -8.99
CA MET A 167 13.45 -38.16 -8.70
C MET A 167 14.18 -38.08 -7.35
N ILE A 168 14.33 -39.23 -6.70
CA ILE A 168 15.09 -39.34 -5.45
C ILE A 168 16.22 -40.32 -5.71
N PRO A 169 17.50 -39.91 -5.62
CA PRO A 169 18.62 -40.81 -5.82
C PRO A 169 18.55 -42.03 -4.88
N GLY A 170 18.63 -43.23 -5.47
CA GLY A 170 18.57 -44.50 -4.75
C GLY A 170 17.16 -45.02 -4.46
N HIS A 171 16.11 -44.32 -4.94
CA HIS A 171 14.72 -44.78 -4.85
C HIS A 171 14.10 -44.97 -6.24
N HIS A 172 13.04 -45.77 -6.33
CA HIS A 172 12.20 -45.92 -7.53
C HIS A 172 12.98 -46.12 -8.85
N ASN A 173 14.12 -46.82 -8.83
CA ASN A 173 15.01 -46.97 -9.99
C ASN A 173 15.42 -45.63 -10.64
N ASN A 174 15.57 -44.58 -9.83
CA ASN A 174 15.85 -43.20 -10.25
C ASN A 174 14.83 -42.60 -11.22
N LYS A 175 13.58 -43.12 -11.23
CA LYS A 175 12.45 -42.46 -11.88
C LYS A 175 11.91 -41.33 -11.02
N GLY A 176 11.08 -40.48 -11.63
CA GLY A 176 10.30 -39.45 -10.95
C GLY A 176 9.20 -40.02 -10.06
N ARG A 177 8.46 -39.12 -9.42
CA ARG A 177 7.34 -39.44 -8.52
C ARG A 177 6.17 -38.50 -8.77
N CYS A 178 4.98 -38.87 -8.31
CA CYS A 178 3.72 -38.12 -8.48
C CYS A 178 3.89 -36.61 -8.22
N TYR A 179 4.48 -36.28 -7.06
CA TYR A 179 4.73 -34.91 -6.61
C TYR A 179 5.54 -34.03 -7.57
N GLY A 180 6.24 -34.62 -8.55
CA GLY A 180 6.95 -33.88 -9.58
C GLY A 180 6.05 -33.18 -10.60
N VAL A 181 4.77 -33.53 -10.69
CA VAL A 181 3.80 -32.85 -11.59
C VAL A 181 3.72 -31.36 -11.28
N ILE A 182 3.76 -31.01 -9.98
CA ILE A 182 3.71 -29.62 -9.49
C ILE A 182 4.88 -28.75 -9.98
N ASP A 183 5.98 -29.34 -10.46
CA ASP A 183 7.12 -28.58 -10.98
C ASP A 183 6.74 -27.69 -12.17
N THR A 184 5.69 -28.07 -12.90
CA THR A 184 5.16 -27.32 -14.04
C THR A 184 4.05 -26.35 -13.68
N TYR A 185 3.74 -26.14 -12.39
CA TYR A 185 2.73 -25.18 -11.96
C TYR A 185 3.04 -23.75 -12.43
N SER A 186 4.32 -23.38 -12.53
CA SER A 186 4.74 -22.07 -13.07
C SER A 186 4.31 -21.83 -14.52
N PHE A 187 3.89 -22.87 -15.25
CA PHE A 187 3.29 -22.68 -16.57
C PHE A 187 1.88 -22.10 -16.52
N VAL A 188 1.14 -22.25 -15.41
CA VAL A 188 -0.22 -21.71 -15.27
C VAL A 188 -0.23 -20.19 -15.52
N GLU A 189 0.59 -19.44 -14.78
CA GLU A 189 0.75 -17.99 -14.98
C GLU A 189 1.38 -17.66 -16.33
N MET A 190 2.42 -18.40 -16.74
CA MET A 190 3.09 -18.18 -18.03
C MET A 190 2.11 -18.24 -19.21
N LEU A 191 1.11 -19.12 -19.16
CA LEU A 191 0.12 -19.28 -20.23
C LEU A 191 -0.81 -18.06 -20.35
N ASP A 192 -1.11 -17.36 -19.26
CA ASP A 192 -1.83 -16.08 -19.34
C ASP A 192 -1.00 -15.00 -20.03
N ALA A 193 0.30 -14.93 -19.69
CA ALA A 193 1.25 -14.08 -20.39
C ALA A 193 1.38 -14.41 -21.88
N VAL A 194 1.48 -15.70 -22.24
CA VAL A 194 1.59 -16.12 -23.64
C VAL A 194 0.33 -15.75 -24.44
N GLN A 195 -0.85 -15.81 -23.85
CA GLN A 195 -2.05 -15.38 -24.56
C GLN A 195 -2.07 -13.87 -24.86
N LEU A 196 -1.37 -13.03 -24.07
CA LEU A 196 -1.11 -11.64 -24.47
C LEU A 196 -0.25 -11.62 -25.75
N LEU A 197 0.84 -12.39 -25.77
CA LEU A 197 1.76 -12.48 -26.91
C LEU A 197 1.08 -12.93 -28.21
N GLU A 198 -0.05 -13.62 -28.17
CA GLU A 198 -0.82 -13.98 -29.38
C GLU A 198 -1.24 -12.76 -30.22
N LYS A 199 -1.19 -11.54 -29.67
CA LYS A 199 -1.43 -10.28 -30.41
C LYS A 199 -0.14 -9.61 -30.92
N SER A 200 1.04 -10.15 -30.62
CA SER A 200 2.35 -9.68 -31.12
C SER A 200 2.60 -10.13 -32.55
N LYS A 201 3.46 -9.40 -33.26
CA LYS A 201 3.98 -9.83 -34.56
C LYS A 201 5.03 -10.95 -34.43
N ALA A 202 5.75 -10.99 -33.31
CA ALA A 202 6.84 -11.93 -33.08
C ALA A 202 6.33 -13.35 -32.79
N PHE A 203 5.26 -13.49 -32.01
CA PHE A 203 4.65 -14.78 -31.67
C PHE A 203 3.61 -15.17 -32.72
N THR A 204 4.03 -15.96 -33.70
CA THR A 204 3.22 -16.22 -34.89
C THR A 204 2.05 -17.19 -34.62
N PRO A 205 1.02 -17.23 -35.48
CA PRO A 205 -0.01 -18.26 -35.41
C PRO A 205 0.55 -19.69 -35.45
N LYS A 206 1.70 -19.90 -36.12
CA LYS A 206 2.40 -21.18 -36.15
C LYS A 206 3.03 -21.51 -34.78
N ASP A 207 3.58 -20.53 -34.07
CA ASP A 207 4.12 -20.71 -32.72
C ASP A 207 2.98 -21.01 -31.73
N SER A 208 1.87 -20.24 -31.78
CA SER A 208 0.67 -20.50 -30.96
C SER A 208 0.13 -21.92 -31.17
N LYS A 209 -0.06 -22.34 -32.43
CA LYS A 209 -0.53 -23.71 -32.74
C LYS A 209 0.42 -24.79 -32.21
N GLN A 210 1.73 -24.60 -32.32
CA GLN A 210 2.72 -25.55 -31.81
C GLN A 210 2.70 -25.62 -30.27
N LEU A 211 2.60 -24.48 -29.58
CA LEU A 211 2.55 -24.46 -28.12
C LEU A 211 1.27 -25.12 -27.59
N LYS A 212 0.11 -24.80 -28.17
CA LYS A 212 -1.17 -25.44 -27.83
C LYS A 212 -1.10 -26.95 -28.03
N ALA A 213 -0.47 -27.43 -29.10
CA ALA A 213 -0.24 -28.85 -29.32
C ALA A 213 0.73 -29.48 -28.30
N TRP A 214 1.77 -28.78 -27.88
CA TRP A 214 2.69 -29.25 -26.83
C TRP A 214 1.98 -29.39 -25.49
N PHE A 215 1.22 -28.38 -25.07
CA PHE A 215 0.43 -28.43 -23.83
C PHE A 215 -0.71 -29.45 -23.89
N GLY A 216 -1.32 -29.67 -25.06
CA GLY A 216 -2.28 -30.77 -25.25
C GLY A 216 -1.65 -32.16 -25.03
N LYS A 217 -0.41 -32.36 -25.47
CA LYS A 217 0.34 -33.60 -25.19
C LYS A 217 0.71 -33.73 -23.71
N LEU A 218 1.17 -32.66 -23.08
CA LEU A 218 1.47 -32.67 -21.65
C LEU A 218 0.22 -32.96 -20.82
N LEU A 219 -0.90 -32.30 -21.13
CA LEU A 219 -2.20 -32.57 -20.52
C LEU A 219 -2.59 -34.04 -20.65
N THR A 220 -2.46 -34.61 -21.85
CA THR A 220 -2.73 -36.04 -22.09
C THR A 220 -1.84 -36.93 -21.23
N TRP A 221 -0.56 -36.59 -21.08
CA TRP A 221 0.35 -37.34 -20.21
C TRP A 221 -0.02 -37.20 -18.73
N ILE A 222 -0.38 -35.99 -18.25
CA ILE A 222 -0.81 -35.76 -16.86
C ILE A 222 -2.07 -36.57 -16.54
N GLN A 223 -3.05 -36.63 -17.45
CA GLN A 223 -4.31 -37.34 -17.19
C GLN A 223 -4.16 -38.88 -17.23
N ASN A 224 -3.21 -39.41 -18.01
CA ASN A 224 -3.15 -40.85 -18.32
C ASN A 224 -1.92 -41.58 -17.73
N SER A 225 -0.86 -40.87 -17.36
CA SER A 225 0.31 -41.50 -16.75
C SER A 225 0.00 -41.99 -15.34
N PRO A 226 0.62 -43.10 -14.87
CA PRO A 226 0.50 -43.53 -13.49
C PRO A 226 0.90 -42.44 -12.50
N GLN A 227 1.95 -41.68 -12.83
CA GLN A 227 2.45 -40.57 -12.03
C GLN A 227 1.43 -39.44 -11.88
N GLY A 228 0.79 -39.02 -12.98
CA GLY A 228 -0.23 -37.98 -12.95
C GLY A 228 -1.52 -38.43 -12.25
N GLN A 229 -1.95 -39.67 -12.43
CA GLN A 229 -3.10 -40.24 -11.71
C GLN A 229 -2.83 -40.34 -10.19
N GLU A 230 -1.63 -40.71 -9.80
CA GLU A 230 -1.24 -40.73 -8.38
C GLU A 230 -1.20 -39.31 -7.78
N GLU A 231 -0.74 -38.29 -8.52
CA GLU A 231 -0.80 -36.88 -8.09
C GLU A 231 -2.26 -36.43 -7.90
N ALA A 232 -3.14 -36.75 -8.85
CA ALA A 232 -4.56 -36.41 -8.81
C ALA A 232 -5.31 -37.02 -7.61
N ASN A 233 -4.76 -38.09 -7.03
CA ASN A 233 -5.33 -38.84 -5.90
C ASN A 233 -4.72 -38.47 -4.55
N GLN A 234 -3.75 -37.54 -4.50
CA GLN A 234 -3.22 -37.07 -3.22
C GLN A 234 -4.30 -36.40 -2.36
N ALA A 235 -4.17 -36.51 -1.03
CA ALA A 235 -5.14 -35.94 -0.09
C ALA A 235 -4.85 -34.48 0.31
N ASN A 236 -3.82 -33.87 -0.30
CA ASN A 236 -3.28 -32.56 0.07
C ASN A 236 -3.21 -31.62 -1.14
N ASN A 237 -2.55 -30.49 -0.96
CA ASN A 237 -2.32 -29.42 -1.93
C ASN A 237 -1.86 -29.88 -3.32
N HIS A 238 -1.16 -31.02 -3.43
CA HIS A 238 -0.72 -31.56 -4.72
C HIS A 238 -1.89 -31.87 -5.66
N SER A 239 -2.98 -32.44 -5.13
CA SER A 239 -4.14 -32.78 -5.96
C SER A 239 -4.93 -31.54 -6.41
N THR A 240 -4.91 -30.48 -5.61
CA THR A 240 -5.49 -29.17 -5.96
C THR A 240 -4.64 -28.48 -7.03
N ALA A 241 -3.31 -28.50 -6.86
CA ALA A 241 -2.36 -27.96 -7.84
C ALA A 241 -2.46 -28.70 -9.19
N HIS A 242 -2.56 -30.03 -9.14
CA HIS A 242 -2.81 -30.88 -10.30
C HIS A 242 -4.05 -30.43 -11.06
N ASP A 243 -5.19 -30.26 -10.37
CA ASP A 243 -6.43 -29.89 -11.04
C ASP A 243 -6.35 -28.48 -11.64
N ALA A 244 -5.72 -27.53 -10.95
CA ALA A 244 -5.45 -26.20 -11.49
C ALA A 244 -4.60 -26.26 -12.78
N GLN A 245 -3.54 -27.08 -12.80
CA GLN A 245 -2.71 -27.29 -14.00
C GLN A 245 -3.53 -27.93 -15.14
N VAL A 246 -4.32 -28.96 -14.85
CA VAL A 246 -5.19 -29.62 -15.84
C VAL A 246 -6.18 -28.62 -16.44
N ILE A 247 -6.82 -27.79 -15.62
CA ILE A 247 -7.75 -26.75 -16.07
C ILE A 247 -7.02 -25.74 -16.96
N ALA A 248 -5.92 -25.15 -16.50
CA ALA A 248 -5.17 -24.15 -17.25
C ALA A 248 -4.68 -24.69 -18.61
N PHE A 249 -4.11 -25.90 -18.62
CA PHE A 249 -3.59 -26.52 -19.84
C PHE A 249 -4.72 -26.93 -20.79
N ALA A 250 -5.86 -27.39 -20.26
CA ALA A 250 -7.03 -27.71 -21.05
C ALA A 250 -7.64 -26.45 -21.70
N LEU A 251 -7.80 -25.37 -20.94
CA LEU A 251 -8.28 -24.09 -21.47
C LEU A 251 -7.35 -23.55 -22.56
N TYR A 252 -6.03 -23.53 -22.31
CA TYR A 252 -5.06 -23.05 -23.29
C TYR A 252 -5.03 -23.90 -24.57
N ALA A 253 -5.09 -25.22 -24.44
CA ALA A 253 -5.13 -26.15 -25.57
C ALA A 253 -6.49 -26.19 -26.31
N GLY A 254 -7.51 -25.45 -25.83
CA GLY A 254 -8.85 -25.40 -26.41
C GLY A 254 -9.76 -26.58 -26.02
N ASN A 255 -9.38 -27.37 -25.02
CA ASN A 255 -10.17 -28.48 -24.49
C ASN A 255 -11.06 -28.03 -23.32
N VAL A 256 -11.99 -27.12 -23.59
CA VAL A 256 -12.89 -26.53 -22.58
C VAL A 256 -13.73 -27.59 -21.85
N LYS A 257 -14.07 -28.69 -22.53
CA LYS A 257 -14.83 -29.79 -21.93
C LYS A 257 -14.09 -30.44 -20.76
N VAL A 258 -12.80 -30.72 -20.92
CA VAL A 258 -11.98 -31.27 -19.83
C VAL A 258 -11.89 -30.29 -18.66
N ALA A 259 -11.68 -29.00 -18.93
CA ALA A 259 -11.67 -27.98 -17.89
C ALA A 259 -13.00 -27.95 -17.10
N GLN A 260 -14.13 -27.94 -17.80
CA GLN A 260 -15.47 -27.96 -17.21
C GLN A 260 -15.72 -29.19 -16.33
N GLU A 261 -15.32 -30.37 -16.80
CA GLU A 261 -15.48 -31.62 -16.04
C GLU A 261 -14.68 -31.61 -14.74
N VAL A 262 -13.43 -31.13 -14.80
CA VAL A 262 -12.56 -31.03 -13.61
C VAL A 262 -13.11 -29.99 -12.64
N ILE A 263 -13.45 -28.77 -13.12
CA ILE A 263 -14.01 -27.69 -12.29
C ILE A 263 -15.27 -28.16 -11.56
N ASN A 264 -16.21 -28.81 -12.26
CA ASN A 264 -17.46 -29.28 -11.64
C ASN A 264 -17.23 -30.33 -10.56
N ALA A 265 -16.10 -31.05 -10.61
CA ALA A 265 -15.76 -32.06 -9.61
C ALA A 265 -15.02 -31.49 -8.39
N ILE A 266 -14.50 -30.26 -8.46
CA ILE A 266 -13.68 -29.64 -7.40
C ILE A 266 -14.36 -29.64 -6.02
N PRO A 267 -15.64 -29.27 -5.87
CA PRO A 267 -16.27 -29.27 -4.55
C PRO A 267 -16.19 -30.64 -3.86
N GLN A 268 -16.59 -31.70 -4.57
CA GLN A 268 -16.64 -33.06 -4.02
C GLN A 268 -15.26 -33.70 -3.88
N ARG A 269 -14.35 -33.47 -4.83
CA ARG A 269 -13.04 -34.15 -4.86
C ARG A 269 -11.97 -33.45 -4.04
N ARG A 270 -12.09 -32.15 -3.81
CA ARG A 270 -11.06 -31.31 -3.19
C ARG A 270 -11.58 -30.56 -1.96
N ILE A 271 -12.56 -29.67 -2.14
CA ILE A 271 -13.02 -28.80 -1.04
C ILE A 271 -13.52 -29.66 0.13
N PHE A 272 -14.44 -30.59 -0.12
CA PHE A 272 -15.08 -31.37 0.94
C PHE A 272 -14.20 -32.48 1.52
N THR A 273 -13.08 -32.82 0.85
CA THR A 273 -12.15 -33.87 1.30
C THR A 273 -10.91 -33.30 2.00
N GLN A 274 -10.53 -32.05 1.69
CA GLN A 274 -9.33 -31.42 2.23
C GLN A 274 -9.62 -30.39 3.33
N ILE A 275 -10.85 -29.84 3.38
CA ILE A 275 -11.25 -28.82 4.34
C ILE A 275 -12.23 -29.44 5.34
N GLU A 276 -11.98 -29.23 6.63
CA GLU A 276 -12.89 -29.64 7.71
C GLU A 276 -14.02 -28.63 7.94
N PRO A 277 -15.09 -29.00 8.67
CA PRO A 277 -16.21 -28.10 8.98
C PRO A 277 -15.82 -26.80 9.70
N ASP A 278 -14.64 -26.72 10.31
CA ASP A 278 -14.09 -25.53 10.96
C ASP A 278 -13.02 -24.81 10.12
N GLY A 279 -12.83 -25.19 8.86
CA GLY A 279 -11.89 -24.57 7.94
C GLY A 279 -10.47 -25.11 7.99
N ARG A 280 -10.14 -25.96 8.96
CA ARG A 280 -8.80 -26.58 9.01
C ARG A 280 -8.54 -27.40 7.76
N GLN A 281 -7.27 -27.40 7.35
CA GLN A 281 -6.73 -28.22 6.26
C GLN A 281 -5.78 -29.27 6.85
N PRO A 282 -6.25 -30.44 7.32
CA PRO A 282 -5.49 -31.31 8.22
C PRO A 282 -4.17 -31.83 7.64
N HIS A 283 -4.09 -32.02 6.32
CA HIS A 283 -2.86 -32.47 5.67
C HIS A 283 -1.80 -31.38 5.59
N GLU A 284 -2.22 -30.12 5.45
CA GLU A 284 -1.31 -28.97 5.41
C GLU A 284 -0.83 -28.60 6.81
N LEU A 285 -1.72 -28.69 7.80
CA LEU A 285 -1.43 -28.33 9.19
C LEU A 285 -0.41 -29.25 9.89
N ARG A 286 -0.13 -30.43 9.32
CA ARG A 286 0.90 -31.36 9.83
C ARG A 286 2.32 -31.02 9.37
N ARG A 287 2.48 -30.09 8.43
CA ARG A 287 3.76 -29.75 7.83
C ARG A 287 4.58 -28.82 8.72
N THR A 288 5.90 -28.82 8.53
CA THR A 288 6.82 -27.90 9.22
C THR A 288 6.60 -26.43 8.83
N LEU A 289 5.97 -26.19 7.67
CA LEU A 289 5.54 -24.89 7.15
C LEU A 289 4.02 -24.84 7.01
N ALA A 290 3.30 -25.17 8.09
CA ALA A 290 1.85 -25.42 8.09
C ALA A 290 1.02 -24.25 7.54
N PHE A 291 1.34 -23.02 7.93
CA PHE A 291 0.65 -21.83 7.42
C PHE A 291 0.92 -21.67 5.92
N GLY A 292 2.18 -21.80 5.53
CA GLY A 292 2.61 -21.70 4.13
C GLY A 292 1.93 -22.73 3.22
N TYR A 293 1.80 -23.99 3.64
CA TYR A 293 1.09 -25.02 2.86
C TYR A 293 -0.42 -24.79 2.82
N SER A 294 -1.01 -24.32 3.93
CA SER A 294 -2.45 -24.00 3.98
C SER A 294 -2.78 -22.84 3.05
N GLN A 295 -1.96 -21.78 3.05
CA GLN A 295 -2.06 -20.65 2.13
C GLN A 295 -1.85 -21.09 0.69
N PHE A 296 -0.82 -21.89 0.41
CA PHE A 296 -0.50 -22.37 -0.93
C PHE A 296 -1.64 -23.18 -1.57
N ASN A 297 -2.30 -24.04 -0.79
CA ASN A 297 -3.48 -24.78 -1.26
C ASN A 297 -4.65 -23.84 -1.57
N LEU A 298 -4.87 -22.81 -0.74
CA LEU A 298 -5.91 -21.80 -0.97
C LEU A 298 -5.64 -20.98 -2.24
N SER A 299 -4.39 -20.60 -2.51
CA SER A 299 -4.03 -19.92 -3.77
C SER A 299 -4.40 -20.75 -4.99
N HIS A 300 -4.20 -22.07 -4.96
CA HIS A 300 -4.61 -22.94 -6.06
C HIS A 300 -6.13 -23.01 -6.23
N PHE A 301 -6.90 -23.04 -5.13
CA PHE A 301 -8.35 -22.91 -5.20
C PHE A 301 -8.78 -21.58 -5.83
N ILE A 302 -8.13 -20.47 -5.46
CA ILE A 302 -8.39 -19.15 -6.02
C ILE A 302 -8.12 -19.14 -7.54
N ASP A 303 -6.98 -19.71 -7.99
CA ASP A 303 -6.67 -19.85 -9.42
C ASP A 303 -7.76 -20.63 -10.15
N ILE A 304 -8.22 -21.75 -9.58
CA ILE A 304 -9.31 -22.56 -10.13
C ILE A 304 -10.61 -21.75 -10.23
N PHE A 305 -10.98 -21.00 -9.20
CA PHE A 305 -12.21 -20.21 -9.21
C PHE A 305 -12.17 -19.08 -10.24
N LEU A 306 -11.01 -18.43 -10.39
CA LEU A 306 -10.83 -17.41 -11.41
C LEU A 306 -10.94 -18.02 -12.82
N MET A 307 -10.34 -19.18 -13.07
CA MET A 307 -10.50 -19.93 -14.31
C MET A 307 -11.95 -20.38 -14.56
N ALA A 308 -12.65 -20.83 -13.51
CA ALA A 308 -14.05 -21.23 -13.58
C ALA A 308 -14.95 -20.06 -13.99
N GLN A 309 -14.75 -18.87 -13.40
CA GLN A 309 -15.51 -17.68 -13.75
C GLN A 309 -15.33 -17.28 -15.23
N LYS A 310 -14.15 -17.46 -15.82
CA LYS A 310 -13.91 -17.16 -17.25
C LYS A 310 -14.77 -17.97 -18.21
N ILE A 311 -15.18 -19.17 -17.80
CA ILE A 311 -16.05 -20.04 -18.59
C ILE A 311 -17.48 -20.11 -18.03
N GLY A 312 -17.86 -19.17 -17.16
CA GLY A 312 -19.22 -19.01 -16.67
C GLY A 312 -19.65 -19.98 -15.57
N ILE A 313 -18.70 -20.56 -14.83
CA ILE A 313 -18.96 -21.47 -13.71
C ILE A 313 -18.60 -20.76 -12.40
N SER A 314 -19.46 -20.86 -11.39
CA SER A 314 -19.16 -20.46 -10.02
C SER A 314 -19.31 -21.66 -9.09
N ILE A 315 -18.23 -21.95 -8.35
CA ILE A 315 -18.13 -23.07 -7.40
C ILE A 315 -17.50 -22.65 -6.06
N ASP A 316 -17.13 -21.38 -5.92
CA ASP A 316 -16.46 -20.83 -4.73
C ASP A 316 -17.36 -20.86 -3.48
N ASN A 317 -18.68 -20.76 -3.67
CA ASN A 317 -19.69 -20.86 -2.61
C ASN A 317 -20.14 -22.30 -2.29
N ALA A 318 -19.54 -23.32 -2.92
CA ALA A 318 -19.95 -24.70 -2.70
C ALA A 318 -19.71 -25.12 -1.23
N THR A 319 -20.76 -25.67 -0.60
CA THR A 319 -20.76 -26.07 0.80
C THR A 319 -21.29 -27.49 0.96
N SER A 320 -20.57 -28.33 1.70
CA SER A 320 -21.02 -29.69 2.02
C SER A 320 -22.16 -29.69 3.05
N THR A 321 -22.79 -30.85 3.24
CA THR A 321 -23.87 -31.02 4.23
C THR A 321 -23.42 -30.78 5.67
N ASP A 322 -22.16 -31.07 6.00
CA ASP A 322 -21.53 -30.80 7.31
C ASP A 322 -20.83 -29.42 7.36
N GLY A 323 -20.96 -28.60 6.31
CA GLY A 323 -20.56 -27.20 6.31
C GLY A 323 -19.10 -26.93 5.91
N ARG A 324 -18.41 -27.86 5.24
CA ARG A 324 -17.07 -27.65 4.66
C ARG A 324 -17.20 -26.74 3.44
N ASN A 325 -16.39 -25.69 3.37
CA ASN A 325 -16.31 -24.81 2.20
C ASN A 325 -14.97 -24.05 2.17
N PHE A 326 -14.66 -23.44 1.03
CA PHE A 326 -13.44 -22.65 0.83
C PHE A 326 -13.32 -21.46 1.78
N TYR A 327 -14.40 -20.70 1.96
CA TYR A 327 -14.38 -19.50 2.79
C TYR A 327 -14.06 -19.80 4.25
N LYS A 328 -14.51 -20.93 4.81
CA LYS A 328 -14.10 -21.35 6.15
C LYS A 328 -12.61 -21.59 6.27
N ALA A 329 -11.95 -22.10 5.23
CA ALA A 329 -10.50 -22.29 5.26
C ALA A 329 -9.72 -20.98 5.17
N MET A 330 -10.23 -20.00 4.43
CA MET A 330 -9.73 -18.61 4.48
C MET A 330 -9.96 -18.00 5.89
N ASP A 331 -11.16 -18.16 6.45
CA ASP A 331 -11.55 -17.69 7.79
C ASP A 331 -10.73 -18.33 8.91
N PHE A 332 -10.22 -19.54 8.69
CA PHE A 332 -9.34 -20.22 9.63
C PHE A 332 -7.96 -19.55 9.71
N LEU A 333 -7.42 -19.03 8.60
CA LEU A 333 -6.12 -18.34 8.58
C LEU A 333 -6.22 -16.84 8.92
N ALA A 334 -7.33 -16.19 8.57
CA ALA A 334 -7.54 -14.75 8.75
C ALA A 334 -7.22 -14.21 10.17
N PRO A 335 -7.59 -14.87 11.28
CA PRO A 335 -7.28 -14.41 12.63
C PRO A 335 -5.78 -14.38 12.98
N TYR A 336 -4.91 -14.98 12.17
CA TYR A 336 -3.46 -14.99 12.36
C TYR A 336 -2.74 -13.93 11.52
N VAL A 337 -3.47 -13.16 10.70
CA VAL A 337 -2.88 -12.10 9.89
C VAL A 337 -2.38 -10.97 10.79
N GLY A 338 -1.14 -10.53 10.56
CA GLY A 338 -0.49 -9.48 11.34
C GLY A 338 -0.05 -9.89 12.75
N LYS A 339 -0.17 -11.18 13.11
CA LYS A 339 0.29 -11.71 14.38
C LYS A 339 1.71 -12.27 14.31
N ASP A 340 2.34 -12.41 15.47
CA ASP A 340 3.64 -13.07 15.60
C ASP A 340 3.49 -14.58 15.39
N VAL A 341 4.52 -15.24 14.85
CA VAL A 341 4.51 -16.68 14.61
C VAL A 341 4.22 -17.50 15.87
N LYS A 342 4.52 -16.99 17.08
CA LYS A 342 4.19 -17.65 18.35
C LYS A 342 2.69 -17.79 18.61
N ASP A 343 1.87 -16.97 17.95
CA ASP A 343 0.40 -17.02 18.07
C ASP A 343 -0.19 -18.09 17.14
N TRP A 344 0.59 -18.63 16.21
CA TRP A 344 0.21 -19.74 15.33
C TRP A 344 0.41 -21.09 16.05
N PRO A 345 -0.66 -21.89 16.26
CA PRO A 345 -0.58 -23.10 17.08
C PRO A 345 0.00 -24.32 16.36
N TYR A 346 0.51 -24.16 15.15
CA TYR A 346 1.15 -25.21 14.35
C TYR A 346 2.59 -24.82 14.00
N GLN A 347 3.34 -25.71 13.35
CA GLN A 347 4.71 -25.39 12.96
C GLN A 347 4.73 -24.38 11.81
N GLN A 348 5.59 -23.37 11.93
CA GLN A 348 6.07 -22.58 10.80
C GLN A 348 7.54 -22.24 11.08
N ILE A 349 8.45 -23.09 10.59
CA ILE A 349 9.88 -22.98 10.92
C ILE A 349 10.62 -21.84 10.20
N SER A 350 10.03 -21.26 9.15
CA SER A 350 10.61 -20.15 8.37
C SER A 350 9.53 -19.40 7.56
N GLU A 351 9.91 -18.30 6.89
CA GLU A 351 9.07 -17.59 5.89
C GLU A 351 7.74 -17.01 6.42
N TRP A 352 7.58 -16.81 7.73
CA TRP A 352 6.31 -16.32 8.31
C TRP A 352 5.86 -15.00 7.67
N ASP A 353 6.70 -13.97 7.70
CA ASP A 353 6.35 -12.64 7.16
C ASP A 353 6.05 -12.70 5.65
N TYR A 354 6.83 -13.47 4.90
CA TYR A 354 6.57 -13.68 3.47
C TYR A 354 5.19 -14.32 3.23
N LYS A 355 4.86 -15.37 3.98
CA LYS A 355 3.58 -16.07 3.83
C LYS A 355 2.39 -15.27 4.32
N GLN A 356 2.57 -14.41 5.32
CA GLN A 356 1.59 -13.41 5.72
C GLN A 356 1.24 -12.47 4.55
N GLN A 357 2.25 -11.95 3.85
CA GLN A 357 2.03 -11.05 2.71
C GLN A 357 1.43 -11.77 1.50
N GLU A 358 1.81 -13.01 1.22
CA GLU A 358 1.16 -13.81 0.16
C GLU A 358 -0.32 -14.09 0.50
N PHE A 359 -0.64 -14.36 1.77
CA PHE A 359 -2.04 -14.50 2.19
C PHE A 359 -2.82 -13.18 2.11
N CYS A 360 -2.20 -12.02 2.40
CA CYS A 360 -2.79 -10.71 2.14
C CYS A 360 -3.17 -10.54 0.66
N LYS A 361 -2.30 -10.92 -0.27
CA LYS A 361 -2.62 -10.91 -1.71
C LYS A 361 -3.81 -11.82 -2.02
N ASP A 362 -3.86 -13.02 -1.44
CA ASP A 362 -4.98 -13.95 -1.62
C ASP A 362 -6.30 -13.39 -1.06
N LEU A 363 -6.29 -12.74 0.11
CA LEU A 363 -7.46 -12.05 0.66
C LEU A 363 -8.00 -10.99 -0.32
N TYR A 364 -7.12 -10.19 -0.93
CA TYR A 364 -7.51 -9.21 -1.92
C TYR A 364 -8.06 -9.85 -3.20
N ARG A 365 -7.42 -10.92 -3.70
CA ARG A 365 -7.90 -11.67 -4.88
C ARG A 365 -9.28 -12.29 -4.62
N VAL A 366 -9.52 -12.82 -3.41
CA VAL A 366 -10.84 -13.36 -3.01
C VAL A 366 -11.86 -12.24 -2.86
N PHE A 367 -11.50 -11.06 -2.36
CA PHE A 367 -12.40 -9.91 -2.37
C PHE A 367 -12.80 -9.50 -3.80
N LEU A 368 -11.88 -9.57 -4.77
CA LEU A 368 -12.23 -9.33 -6.18
C LEU A 368 -13.16 -10.41 -6.74
N LEU A 369 -13.02 -11.66 -6.29
CA LEU A 369 -13.89 -12.78 -6.65
C LEU A 369 -15.29 -12.65 -6.02
N ASN A 370 -15.34 -12.26 -4.74
CA ASN A 370 -16.54 -12.08 -3.93
C ASN A 370 -16.49 -10.75 -3.16
N PRO A 371 -17.05 -9.67 -3.74
CA PRO A 371 -17.05 -8.33 -3.13
C PRO A 371 -17.82 -8.21 -1.81
N GLU A 372 -18.62 -9.20 -1.41
CA GLU A 372 -19.31 -9.19 -0.13
C GLU A 372 -18.35 -9.38 1.05
N ARG A 373 -17.16 -9.97 0.81
CA ARG A 373 -16.10 -10.18 1.81
C ARG A 373 -15.29 -8.92 2.09
N THR A 374 -15.98 -7.86 2.51
CA THR A 374 -15.34 -6.58 2.89
C THR A 374 -14.40 -6.73 4.08
N ASP A 375 -14.61 -7.74 4.93
CA ASP A 375 -13.71 -8.12 6.02
C ASP A 375 -12.31 -8.53 5.51
N TYR A 376 -12.22 -9.23 4.37
CA TYR A 376 -10.94 -9.56 3.74
C TYR A 376 -10.24 -8.33 3.18
N LEU A 377 -10.99 -7.39 2.57
CA LEU A 377 -10.41 -6.12 2.13
C LEU A 377 -9.87 -5.32 3.31
N LYS A 378 -10.59 -5.25 4.44
CA LYS A 378 -10.12 -4.57 5.65
C LYS A 378 -8.84 -5.19 6.18
N LEU A 379 -8.78 -6.52 6.26
CA LEU A 379 -7.61 -7.25 6.74
C LEU A 379 -6.40 -7.07 5.82
N TYR A 380 -6.60 -7.17 4.50
CA TYR A 380 -5.58 -6.81 3.50
C TYR A 380 -5.10 -5.38 3.70
N ARG A 381 -6.02 -4.41 3.86
CA ARG A 381 -5.63 -3.01 3.98
C ARG A 381 -4.83 -2.73 5.25
N ALA A 382 -5.21 -3.35 6.36
CA ALA A 382 -4.55 -3.18 7.65
C ALA A 382 -3.15 -3.79 7.72
N HIS A 383 -2.89 -4.89 6.99
CA HIS A 383 -1.67 -5.68 7.17
C HIS A 383 -0.82 -5.87 5.92
N ARG A 384 -1.25 -5.39 4.75
CA ARG A 384 -0.40 -5.40 3.55
C ARG A 384 0.82 -4.53 3.78
N THR A 385 1.99 -5.04 3.43
CA THR A 385 3.17 -4.24 3.18
C THR A 385 3.17 -3.84 1.70
N ILE A 386 3.16 -2.55 1.41
CA ILE A 386 3.13 -2.06 0.02
C ILE A 386 4.55 -2.05 -0.54
N ASP A 387 4.82 -2.96 -1.47
CA ASP A 387 5.96 -2.87 -2.38
C ASP A 387 5.51 -2.27 -3.72
N TRP A 388 5.92 -1.03 -4.00
CA TRP A 388 5.63 -0.31 -5.24
C TRP A 388 6.23 -0.96 -6.49
N LYS A 389 7.10 -1.96 -6.34
CA LYS A 389 7.72 -2.72 -7.43
C LYS A 389 7.04 -4.06 -7.71
N ASP A 390 6.15 -4.50 -6.82
CA ASP A 390 5.51 -5.81 -6.96
C ASP A 390 4.56 -5.83 -8.15
N ARG A 391 4.76 -6.79 -9.06
CA ARG A 391 3.91 -7.00 -10.25
C ARG A 391 2.45 -7.25 -9.89
N PHE A 392 2.15 -7.69 -8.67
CA PHE A 392 0.80 -7.77 -8.14
C PHE A 392 0.00 -6.48 -8.35
N ASN A 393 0.66 -5.31 -8.25
CA ASN A 393 0.03 -4.02 -8.49
C ASN A 393 -0.56 -3.92 -9.90
N LEU A 394 0.19 -4.32 -10.94
CA LEU A 394 -0.26 -4.26 -12.33
C LEU A 394 -1.31 -5.33 -12.68
N LEU A 395 -1.30 -6.45 -11.95
CA LEU A 395 -2.12 -7.63 -12.27
C LEU A 395 -3.47 -7.64 -11.55
N TRP A 396 -3.58 -6.99 -10.38
CA TRP A 396 -4.74 -7.11 -9.51
C TRP A 396 -5.25 -5.80 -8.92
N VAL A 397 -4.36 -4.88 -8.54
CA VAL A 397 -4.74 -3.76 -7.66
C VAL A 397 -5.55 -2.69 -8.42
N LYS A 398 -6.65 -2.25 -7.82
CA LYS A 398 -7.50 -1.16 -8.32
C LYS A 398 -7.31 0.06 -7.41
N PRO A 399 -6.24 0.87 -7.62
CA PRO A 399 -5.95 1.99 -6.75
C PRO A 399 -6.96 3.11 -6.95
N ASP A 400 -7.19 3.89 -5.89
CA ASP A 400 -7.93 5.14 -5.96
C ASP A 400 -7.01 6.37 -5.84
N ASP A 401 -7.60 7.56 -5.70
CA ASP A 401 -6.83 8.81 -5.65
C ASP A 401 -5.95 8.91 -4.40
N VAL A 402 -6.32 8.26 -3.30
CA VAL A 402 -5.48 8.24 -2.08
C VAL A 402 -4.29 7.31 -2.29
N ASP A 403 -4.51 6.14 -2.88
CA ASP A 403 -3.44 5.22 -3.27
C ASP A 403 -2.40 5.93 -4.17
N ASN A 404 -2.86 6.67 -5.19
CA ASN A 404 -1.98 7.46 -6.06
C ASN A 404 -1.24 8.57 -5.32
N ALA A 405 -1.93 9.28 -4.42
CA ALA A 405 -1.34 10.34 -3.61
C ALA A 405 -0.23 9.81 -2.67
N TYR A 406 -0.42 8.64 -2.06
CA TYR A 406 0.61 8.00 -1.23
C TYR A 406 1.77 7.45 -2.03
N ALA A 407 1.53 6.89 -3.22
CA ALA A 407 2.60 6.48 -4.13
C ALA A 407 3.49 7.67 -4.53
N PHE A 408 2.86 8.80 -4.88
CA PHE A 408 3.55 10.07 -5.11
C PHE A 408 4.33 10.53 -3.87
N ALA A 409 3.69 10.55 -2.71
CA ALA A 409 4.32 11.00 -1.47
C ALA A 409 5.52 10.14 -1.06
N CYS A 410 5.45 8.83 -1.25
CA CYS A 410 6.57 7.91 -1.03
C CYS A 410 7.78 8.30 -1.89
N GLY A 411 7.58 8.53 -3.19
CA GLY A 411 8.66 8.95 -4.09
C GLY A 411 9.27 10.29 -3.68
N GLN A 412 8.44 11.29 -3.40
CA GLN A 412 8.89 12.61 -2.97
C GLN A 412 9.63 12.58 -1.63
N LEU A 413 9.12 11.87 -0.62
CA LEU A 413 9.75 11.83 0.69
C LEU A 413 11.07 11.04 0.68
N GLN A 414 11.20 10.02 -0.17
CA GLN A 414 12.51 9.40 -0.43
C GLN A 414 13.52 10.40 -0.99
N PHE A 415 13.09 11.26 -1.92
CA PHE A 415 13.91 12.35 -2.43
C PHE A 415 14.20 13.41 -1.35
N ALA A 416 13.21 13.77 -0.52
CA ALA A 416 13.35 14.71 0.58
C ALA A 416 14.40 14.26 1.59
N MET A 417 14.40 12.97 1.95
CA MET A 417 15.41 12.40 2.85
C MET A 417 16.81 12.48 2.25
N LYS A 418 16.99 12.23 0.95
CA LYS A 418 18.28 12.41 0.25
C LYS A 418 18.73 13.89 0.31
N CYS A 419 17.83 14.82 0.00
CA CYS A 419 18.11 16.26 0.05
C CYS A 419 18.44 16.76 1.46
N ALA A 420 17.65 16.37 2.47
CA ALA A 420 17.86 16.73 3.86
C ALA A 420 19.17 16.15 4.41
N ASN A 421 19.49 14.88 4.09
CA ASN A 421 20.76 14.25 4.47
C ASN A 421 21.96 14.97 3.85
N LYS A 422 21.84 15.50 2.63
CA LYS A 422 22.88 16.33 2.01
C LYS A 422 23.01 17.68 2.70
N ALA A 423 21.90 18.41 2.87
CA ALA A 423 21.89 19.74 3.48
C ALA A 423 22.39 19.73 4.95
N ARG A 424 22.06 18.68 5.72
CA ARG A 424 22.57 18.47 7.09
C ARG A 424 24.10 18.38 7.18
N LYS A 425 24.78 17.99 6.10
CA LYS A 425 26.25 17.89 6.06
C LYS A 425 26.94 19.20 5.70
N GLU A 426 26.19 20.24 5.34
CA GLU A 426 26.73 21.55 5.04
C GLU A 426 27.22 22.23 6.33
N ALA A 427 28.39 22.88 6.25
CA ALA A 427 29.08 23.42 7.43
C ALA A 427 28.23 24.42 8.23
N GLU A 428 27.45 25.27 7.55
CA GLU A 428 26.56 26.22 8.22
C GLU A 428 25.46 25.49 9.02
N ASN A 429 24.84 24.47 8.43
CA ASN A 429 23.78 23.71 9.07
C ASN A 429 24.30 22.91 10.27
N GLN A 430 25.50 22.33 10.16
CA GLN A 430 26.15 21.68 11.30
C GLN A 430 26.45 22.65 12.44
N CYS A 431 27.04 23.81 12.13
CA CYS A 431 27.37 24.84 13.12
C CYS A 431 26.13 25.37 13.86
N LYS A 432 25.00 25.49 13.15
CA LYS A 432 23.73 25.95 13.71
C LYS A 432 22.80 24.83 14.17
N HIS A 433 23.28 23.58 14.22
CA HIS A 433 22.52 22.39 14.59
C HIS A 433 21.17 22.26 13.85
N ARG A 434 21.15 22.56 12.54
CA ARG A 434 19.95 22.48 11.69
C ARG A 434 19.81 21.07 11.12
N VAL A 435 18.69 20.41 11.42
CA VAL A 435 18.48 18.98 11.10
C VAL A 435 17.20 18.66 10.32
N ILE A 436 16.15 19.49 10.41
CA ILE A 436 14.85 19.20 9.79
C ILE A 436 14.59 20.10 8.57
N PRO A 437 14.16 19.58 7.41
CA PRO A 437 13.71 20.42 6.30
C PRO A 437 12.37 21.11 6.63
N ARG A 438 12.27 22.40 6.32
CA ARG A 438 11.08 23.23 6.60
C ARG A 438 10.44 23.81 5.35
N SER A 439 11.26 24.43 4.49
CA SER A 439 10.82 25.19 3.32
C SER A 439 11.98 25.39 2.33
N ILE A 440 11.81 26.28 1.35
CA ILE A 440 12.85 26.71 0.40
C ILE A 440 13.15 28.20 0.64
N ASN A 441 14.43 28.55 0.75
CA ASN A 441 14.88 29.93 0.90
C ASN A 441 14.71 30.72 -0.40
N LYS A 442 14.76 32.06 -0.34
CA LYS A 442 14.62 32.94 -1.51
C LYS A 442 15.70 32.71 -2.59
N ASP A 443 16.86 32.19 -2.20
CA ASP A 443 17.95 31.82 -3.12
C ASP A 443 17.77 30.42 -3.75
N GLY A 444 16.68 29.74 -3.44
CA GLY A 444 16.38 28.39 -3.92
C GLY A 444 17.04 27.27 -3.12
N SER A 445 17.79 27.57 -2.04
CA SER A 445 18.37 26.54 -1.17
C SER A 445 17.35 25.92 -0.22
N LEU A 446 17.57 24.66 0.18
CA LEU A 446 16.72 23.99 1.17
C LEU A 446 16.87 24.65 2.55
N ARG A 447 15.77 25.14 3.12
CA ARG A 447 15.76 25.67 4.50
C ARG A 447 15.70 24.50 5.48
N VAL A 448 16.79 24.33 6.24
CA VAL A 448 16.88 23.37 7.35
C VAL A 448 16.84 24.12 8.68
N ILE A 449 16.15 23.56 9.68
CA ILE A 449 15.88 24.22 10.97
C ILE A 449 16.44 23.44 12.17
N HIS A 450 16.68 24.16 13.26
CA HIS A 450 17.08 23.61 14.55
C HIS A 450 15.94 22.77 15.14
N PRO A 451 16.23 21.73 15.96
CA PRO A 451 15.23 21.04 16.76
C PRO A 451 14.23 21.91 17.52
N TYR A 452 14.61 23.14 17.92
CA TYR A 452 13.79 24.06 18.73
C TYR A 452 12.85 24.92 17.89
N ASP A 453 12.96 24.87 16.57
CA ASP A 453 12.01 25.52 15.69
C ASP A 453 10.66 24.77 15.75
N TRP A 454 9.56 25.52 15.81
CA TRP A 454 8.21 24.98 15.99
C TRP A 454 7.79 24.00 14.88
N CYS A 455 8.43 24.06 13.70
CA CYS A 455 8.18 23.16 12.58
C CYS A 455 8.95 21.84 12.64
N SER A 456 9.74 21.57 13.69
CA SER A 456 10.66 20.44 13.73
C SER A 456 9.97 19.07 13.76
N GLY A 457 8.73 18.99 14.24
CA GLY A 457 7.96 17.75 14.37
C GLY A 457 7.26 17.26 13.10
N PHE A 458 7.05 18.11 12.11
CA PHE A 458 6.17 17.79 10.97
C PHE A 458 6.81 16.81 9.99
N PHE A 459 8.07 17.00 9.60
CA PHE A 459 8.78 16.10 8.69
C PHE A 459 8.88 14.66 9.22
N PRO A 460 9.39 14.40 10.45
CA PRO A 460 9.35 13.03 11.00
C PRO A 460 7.92 12.51 11.15
N GLY A 461 6.95 13.38 11.45
CA GLY A 461 5.54 13.02 11.47
C GLY A 461 5.00 12.53 10.12
N SER A 462 5.38 13.18 9.02
CA SER A 462 5.03 12.74 7.66
C SER A 462 5.59 11.36 7.34
N LEU A 463 6.83 11.05 7.76
CA LEU A 463 7.43 9.73 7.59
C LEU A 463 6.66 8.64 8.36
N TRP A 464 6.25 8.92 9.60
CA TRP A 464 5.39 8.01 10.37
C TRP A 464 4.02 7.78 9.73
N GLN A 465 3.43 8.81 9.11
CA GLN A 465 2.16 8.67 8.39
C GLN A 465 2.28 7.81 7.14
N VAL A 466 3.39 7.90 6.41
CA VAL A 466 3.67 6.98 5.29
C VAL A 466 3.92 5.56 5.77
N TYR A 467 4.61 5.35 6.89
CA TYR A 467 4.73 4.03 7.52
C TYR A 467 3.35 3.44 7.86
N ALA A 468 2.46 4.23 8.47
CA ALA A 468 1.11 3.79 8.81
C ALA A 468 0.28 3.35 7.60
N TYR A 469 0.55 3.93 6.42
CA TYR A 469 -0.12 3.55 5.17
C TYR A 469 0.49 2.32 4.49
N THR A 470 1.82 2.23 4.51
CA THR A 470 2.58 1.25 3.71
C THR A 470 2.91 -0.02 4.48
N ASN A 471 2.93 0.01 5.81
CA ASN A 471 3.47 -1.05 6.67
C ASN A 471 4.89 -1.53 6.27
N ASP A 472 5.67 -0.69 5.59
CA ASP A 472 7.03 -1.00 5.17
C ASP A 472 8.02 -0.51 6.23
N ASP A 473 8.83 -1.43 6.77
CA ASP A 473 9.79 -1.12 7.85
C ASP A 473 10.84 -0.09 7.39
N PHE A 474 11.12 0.06 6.09
CA PHE A 474 11.96 1.15 5.58
C PHE A 474 11.47 2.51 6.10
N TRP A 475 10.17 2.79 6.00
CA TRP A 475 9.60 4.05 6.47
C TRP A 475 9.64 4.17 7.98
N ARG A 476 9.46 3.07 8.70
CA ARG A 476 9.62 3.05 10.17
C ARG A 476 11.05 3.44 10.55
N GLN A 477 12.08 2.83 9.96
CA GLN A 477 13.48 3.14 10.29
C GLN A 477 13.87 4.60 9.98
N GLU A 478 13.40 5.12 8.85
CA GLU A 478 13.63 6.52 8.48
C GLU A 478 12.89 7.49 9.41
N ALA A 479 11.64 7.17 9.78
CA ALA A 479 10.86 7.96 10.73
C ALA A 479 11.52 7.97 12.12
N ILE A 480 12.01 6.82 12.61
CA ILE A 480 12.79 6.71 13.85
C ILE A 480 13.99 7.64 13.80
N SER A 481 14.80 7.54 12.75
CA SER A 481 16.04 8.30 12.61
C SER A 481 15.80 9.81 12.64
N ASN A 482 14.78 10.30 11.94
CA ASN A 482 14.45 11.73 11.91
C ASN A 482 13.71 12.21 13.17
N THR A 483 12.98 11.34 13.87
CA THR A 483 12.29 11.68 15.13
C THR A 483 13.28 11.94 16.25
N TRP A 484 14.28 11.08 16.42
CA TRP A 484 15.25 11.22 17.52
C TRP A 484 16.16 12.45 17.40
N MET A 485 16.31 13.03 16.21
CA MET A 485 17.09 14.26 16.01
C MET A 485 16.53 15.47 16.76
N ILE A 486 15.23 15.46 17.12
CA ILE A 486 14.58 16.62 17.74
C ILE A 486 14.26 16.42 19.23
N GLU A 487 14.71 15.31 19.81
CA GLU A 487 14.36 14.90 21.18
C GLU A 487 14.60 15.99 22.23
N GLU A 488 15.70 16.75 22.06
CA GLU A 488 16.10 17.81 22.98
C GLU A 488 15.06 18.93 23.13
N ALA A 489 14.15 19.08 22.16
CA ALA A 489 13.11 20.09 22.22
C ALA A 489 12.06 19.84 23.31
N LYS A 490 11.96 18.62 23.87
CA LYS A 490 11.01 18.32 24.96
C LYS A 490 11.18 19.18 26.22
N TRP A 491 12.34 19.81 26.37
CA TRP A 491 12.65 20.74 27.48
C TRP A 491 12.54 22.22 27.08
N HIS A 492 12.09 22.54 25.86
CA HIS A 492 12.01 23.91 25.39
C HIS A 492 10.87 24.69 26.06
N LYS A 493 11.18 25.33 27.18
CA LYS A 493 10.23 26.12 27.99
C LYS A 493 9.76 27.41 27.34
N GLY A 494 10.40 27.85 26.25
CA GLY A 494 10.19 29.18 25.64
C GLY A 494 8.99 29.26 24.69
N THR A 495 8.37 28.13 24.36
CA THR A 495 7.31 28.03 23.35
C THR A 495 6.12 27.20 23.82
N HIS A 496 4.95 27.48 23.25
CA HIS A 496 3.77 26.63 23.34
C HIS A 496 3.75 25.49 22.30
N ASP A 497 4.61 25.55 21.28
CA ASP A 497 4.61 24.67 20.11
C ASP A 497 5.07 23.24 20.38
N LEU A 498 5.27 22.86 21.64
CA LEU A 498 5.69 21.51 22.02
C LEU A 498 4.70 20.43 21.54
N GLY A 499 3.43 20.76 21.35
CA GLY A 499 2.46 19.85 20.72
C GLY A 499 2.83 19.60 19.26
N PHE A 500 3.02 20.64 18.45
CA PHE A 500 3.47 20.49 17.06
C PHE A 500 4.80 19.75 16.96
N MET A 501 5.75 20.09 17.83
CA MET A 501 7.09 19.53 17.75
C MET A 501 7.10 18.06 18.18
N MET A 502 6.46 17.74 19.31
CA MET A 502 6.63 16.45 19.99
C MET A 502 5.47 15.49 19.77
N ASN A 503 4.23 15.99 19.71
CA ASN A 503 3.06 15.13 19.49
C ASN A 503 2.98 14.65 18.03
N ASN A 504 3.33 15.50 17.07
CA ASN A 504 3.32 15.12 15.65
C ASN A 504 4.46 14.16 15.27
N SER A 505 5.50 14.06 16.10
CA SER A 505 6.66 13.19 15.90
C SER A 505 6.65 12.00 16.90
N PHE A 506 7.09 12.20 18.14
CA PHE A 506 7.12 11.19 19.20
C PHE A 506 5.73 10.68 19.57
N GLY A 507 4.69 11.54 19.57
CA GLY A 507 3.32 11.11 19.80
C GLY A 507 2.82 10.16 18.72
N LYS A 508 3.12 10.46 17.44
CA LYS A 508 2.82 9.58 16.32
C LYS A 508 3.61 8.26 16.39
N ALA A 509 4.89 8.33 16.74
CA ALA A 509 5.73 7.16 16.95
C ALA A 509 5.16 6.23 18.04
N TYR A 510 4.76 6.78 19.19
CA TYR A 510 4.12 6.00 20.25
C TYR A 510 2.78 5.39 19.80
N GLN A 511 1.95 6.15 19.09
CA GLN A 511 0.68 5.65 18.57
C GLN A 511 0.84 4.41 17.68
N LEU A 512 1.90 4.36 16.86
CA LEU A 512 2.12 3.28 15.90
C LEU A 512 2.94 2.11 16.46
N THR A 513 3.79 2.34 17.46
CA THR A 513 4.74 1.32 17.96
C THR A 513 4.44 0.84 19.37
N GLY A 514 3.74 1.64 20.18
CA GLY A 514 3.57 1.40 21.61
C GLY A 514 4.86 1.50 22.43
N GLU A 515 5.99 1.90 21.84
CA GLU A 515 7.29 1.91 22.52
C GLU A 515 7.36 3.01 23.59
N ARG A 516 7.69 2.60 24.83
CA ARG A 516 7.68 3.47 26.01
C ARG A 516 8.64 4.66 25.91
N SER A 517 9.74 4.52 25.19
CA SER A 517 10.73 5.59 24.97
C SER A 517 10.11 6.84 24.34
N TYR A 518 9.21 6.66 23.36
CA TYR A 518 8.47 7.76 22.74
C TYR A 518 7.46 8.39 23.71
N LYS A 519 6.70 7.56 24.43
CA LYS A 519 5.74 8.02 25.45
C LYS A 519 6.40 8.91 26.49
N ASP A 520 7.57 8.52 27.01
CA ASP A 520 8.28 9.27 28.05
C ASP A 520 8.71 10.67 27.55
N VAL A 521 9.08 10.80 26.26
CA VAL A 521 9.37 12.10 25.64
C VAL A 521 8.12 12.97 25.59
N VAL A 522 6.98 12.46 25.10
CA VAL A 522 5.74 13.24 25.00
C VAL A 522 5.24 13.69 26.37
N LEU A 523 5.31 12.81 27.39
CA LEU A 523 4.93 13.17 28.75
C LEU A 523 5.85 14.23 29.36
N GLN A 524 7.16 14.18 29.08
CA GLN A 524 8.08 15.24 29.49
C GLN A 524 7.73 16.57 28.80
N SER A 525 7.40 16.54 27.51
CA SER A 525 6.97 17.72 26.75
C SER A 525 5.67 18.31 27.31
N ALA A 526 4.70 17.48 27.67
CA ALA A 526 3.47 17.92 28.32
C ALA A 526 3.76 18.62 29.66
N LYS A 527 4.64 18.06 30.50
CA LYS A 527 5.11 18.70 31.74
C LYS A 527 5.77 20.04 31.48
N THR A 528 6.62 20.14 30.46
CA THR A 528 7.28 21.38 30.08
C THR A 528 6.25 22.42 29.60
N LEU A 529 5.30 22.03 28.75
CA LEU A 529 4.28 22.92 28.18
C LEU A 529 3.42 23.56 29.27
N ILE A 530 2.95 22.79 30.26
CA ILE A 530 2.09 23.33 31.31
C ILE A 530 2.78 24.34 32.23
N THR A 531 4.13 24.40 32.26
CA THR A 531 4.84 25.46 33.00
C THR A 531 4.57 26.87 32.47
N ARG A 532 4.04 26.96 31.24
CA ARG A 532 3.68 28.24 30.60
C ARG A 532 2.25 28.69 30.92
N TYR A 533 1.46 27.87 31.60
CA TYR A 533 0.09 28.19 32.01
C TYR A 533 0.06 29.26 33.10
N ASN A 534 -0.88 30.20 33.01
CA ASN A 534 -1.15 31.18 34.06
C ASN A 534 -2.60 31.02 34.55
N ASP A 535 -2.79 30.88 35.87
CA ASP A 535 -4.09 30.61 36.48
C ASP A 535 -5.03 31.84 36.52
N LYS A 536 -4.53 33.06 36.36
CA LYS A 536 -5.36 34.27 36.23
C LYS A 536 -5.86 34.44 34.81
N VAL A 537 -4.97 34.29 33.83
CA VAL A 537 -5.29 34.36 32.40
C VAL A 537 -6.11 33.14 31.95
N LYS A 538 -5.93 32.00 32.62
CA LYS A 538 -6.53 30.70 32.26
C LYS A 538 -6.10 30.18 30.88
N SER A 539 -4.92 30.58 30.40
CA SER A 539 -4.32 30.12 29.15
C SER A 539 -2.84 29.82 29.30
N ILE A 540 -2.28 29.14 28.30
CA ILE A 540 -0.85 28.90 28.08
C ILE A 540 -0.29 30.08 27.28
N ARG A 541 0.86 30.63 27.69
CA ARG A 541 1.54 31.71 26.97
C ARG A 541 2.19 31.19 25.69
N SER A 542 1.97 31.84 24.55
CA SER A 542 2.47 31.34 23.27
C SER A 542 3.99 31.47 23.10
N TRP A 543 4.56 32.65 23.33
CA TRP A 543 6.00 32.90 23.16
C TRP A 543 6.56 33.93 24.15
N ASP A 544 7.89 34.09 24.08
CA ASP A 544 8.64 34.96 24.99
C ASP A 544 9.30 36.20 24.34
N HIS A 545 9.23 36.35 23.00
CA HIS A 545 9.77 37.51 22.29
C HIS A 545 8.78 38.70 22.26
N ASN A 546 9.28 39.88 21.87
CA ASN A 546 8.54 41.15 21.74
C ASN A 546 7.78 41.53 23.02
N ARG A 547 8.46 41.46 24.17
CA ARG A 547 7.90 41.80 25.50
C ARG A 547 7.53 43.27 25.67
N ASP A 548 8.12 44.12 24.84
CA ASP A 548 7.76 45.52 24.67
C ASP A 548 6.37 45.69 24.05
N LYS A 549 5.93 44.75 23.21
CA LYS A 549 4.61 44.73 22.57
C LYS A 549 3.55 43.96 23.36
N TRP A 550 3.91 42.78 23.89
CA TRP A 550 2.96 41.88 24.54
C TRP A 550 3.43 41.42 25.92
N LYS A 551 2.53 41.46 26.90
CA LYS A 551 2.80 40.96 28.26
C LYS A 551 2.57 39.46 28.37
N TYR A 552 1.43 38.98 27.88
CA TYR A 552 1.04 37.57 27.90
C TYR A 552 0.29 37.24 26.60
N PRO A 553 1.03 37.08 25.47
CA PRO A 553 0.41 36.79 24.19
C PRO A 553 -0.08 35.34 24.15
N VAL A 554 -1.30 35.17 23.66
CA VAL A 554 -1.89 33.87 23.31
C VAL A 554 -2.32 33.92 21.85
N ILE A 555 -1.87 32.97 21.04
CA ILE A 555 -2.22 32.86 19.62
C ILE A 555 -3.19 31.72 19.34
N ILE A 556 -3.94 31.82 18.24
CA ILE A 556 -4.97 30.84 17.88
C ILE A 556 -4.40 29.43 17.63
N ASP A 557 -3.18 29.35 17.11
CA ASP A 557 -2.38 28.14 16.85
C ASP A 557 -2.19 27.30 18.12
N ASN A 558 -2.24 27.95 19.30
CA ASN A 558 -2.06 27.30 20.58
C ASN A 558 -3.15 26.24 20.88
N LEU A 559 -4.31 26.33 20.21
CA LEU A 559 -5.34 25.29 20.28
C LEU A 559 -4.83 23.92 19.82
N MET A 560 -3.97 23.89 18.80
CA MET A 560 -3.45 22.64 18.22
C MET A 560 -2.57 21.89 19.23
N ASN A 561 -1.88 22.63 20.09
CA ASN A 561 -0.96 22.08 21.08
C ASN A 561 -1.67 21.44 22.29
N LEU A 562 -2.98 21.65 22.43
CA LEU A 562 -3.77 21.08 23.52
C LEU A 562 -4.01 19.57 23.36
N GLU A 563 -3.92 19.04 22.14
CA GLU A 563 -4.08 17.61 21.86
C GLU A 563 -3.13 16.76 22.70
N MET A 564 -1.87 17.19 22.81
CA MET A 564 -0.85 16.54 23.64
C MET A 564 -1.25 16.50 25.13
N LEU A 565 -1.92 17.54 25.64
CA LEU A 565 -2.34 17.63 27.04
C LEU A 565 -3.57 16.76 27.33
N PHE A 566 -4.52 16.72 26.40
CA PHE A 566 -5.65 15.79 26.51
C PHE A 566 -5.16 14.34 26.50
N TRP A 567 -4.25 13.99 25.58
CA TRP A 567 -3.63 12.68 25.53
C TRP A 567 -2.85 12.36 26.82
N ALA A 568 -2.04 13.30 27.34
CA ALA A 568 -1.30 13.10 28.59
C ALA A 568 -2.22 12.80 29.78
N THR A 569 -3.42 13.38 29.81
CA THR A 569 -4.44 13.05 30.83
C THR A 569 -4.89 11.60 30.67
N GLN A 570 -5.25 11.17 29.47
CA GLN A 570 -5.71 9.80 29.21
C GLN A 570 -4.65 8.77 29.58
N GLU A 571 -3.38 9.08 29.33
CA GLU A 571 -2.26 8.17 29.55
C GLU A 571 -1.80 8.11 31.02
N THR A 572 -1.95 9.19 31.78
CA THR A 572 -1.43 9.28 33.17
C THR A 572 -2.51 9.30 34.26
N GLY A 573 -3.74 9.64 33.91
CA GLY A 573 -4.81 9.95 34.86
C GLY A 573 -4.68 11.31 35.55
N ASP A 574 -3.63 12.09 35.28
CA ASP A 574 -3.43 13.40 35.92
C ASP A 574 -4.33 14.47 35.31
N SER A 575 -5.34 14.88 36.08
CA SER A 575 -6.34 15.87 35.67
C SER A 575 -5.79 17.26 35.38
N ILE A 576 -4.55 17.59 35.77
CA ILE A 576 -4.01 18.94 35.58
C ILE A 576 -3.91 19.31 34.09
N TYR A 577 -3.49 18.37 33.24
CA TYR A 577 -3.33 18.59 31.81
C TYR A 577 -4.69 18.90 31.16
N TRP A 578 -5.72 18.12 31.52
CA TRP A 578 -7.10 18.33 31.08
C TRP A 578 -7.64 19.69 31.50
N LYS A 579 -7.50 20.04 32.80
CA LYS A 579 -7.99 21.33 33.33
C LYS A 579 -7.35 22.50 32.60
N ILE A 580 -6.04 22.46 32.38
CA ILE A 580 -5.30 23.48 31.64
C ILE A 580 -5.78 23.56 30.19
N ALA A 581 -5.93 22.43 29.50
CA ALA A 581 -6.38 22.39 28.11
C ALA A 581 -7.81 22.95 27.95
N VAL A 582 -8.75 22.53 28.80
CA VAL A 582 -10.13 23.05 28.80
C VAL A 582 -10.17 24.55 29.14
N ASN A 583 -9.41 24.99 30.14
CA ASN A 583 -9.33 26.40 30.51
C ASN A 583 -8.82 27.24 29.33
N HIS A 584 -7.77 26.77 28.65
CA HIS A 584 -7.25 27.43 27.46
C HIS A 584 -8.28 27.49 26.34
N ALA A 585 -8.89 26.36 25.98
CA ALA A 585 -9.91 26.30 24.92
C ALA A 585 -11.09 27.23 25.20
N ASN A 586 -11.58 27.28 26.45
CA ASN A 586 -12.67 28.18 26.84
C ASN A 586 -12.26 29.66 26.76
N THR A 587 -11.06 29.99 27.21
CA THR A 587 -10.54 31.36 27.17
C THR A 587 -10.34 31.82 25.73
N THR A 588 -9.78 30.96 24.88
CA THR A 588 -9.62 31.22 23.45
C THR A 588 -10.97 31.39 22.76
N MET A 589 -11.98 30.57 23.06
CA MET A 589 -13.32 30.70 22.46
C MET A 589 -13.95 32.05 22.79
N LYS A 590 -13.81 32.47 24.04
CA LYS A 590 -14.36 33.75 24.52
C LYS A 590 -13.70 34.96 23.86
N ASN A 591 -12.38 34.92 23.66
CA ASN A 591 -11.61 36.13 23.39
C ASN A 591 -11.05 36.23 21.97
N HIS A 592 -10.70 35.10 21.32
CA HIS A 592 -10.08 35.11 19.99
C HIS A 592 -11.07 35.22 18.84
N PHE A 593 -12.37 35.03 19.07
CA PHE A 593 -13.37 35.08 18.01
C PHE A 593 -14.13 36.39 18.01
N ARG A 594 -14.36 36.92 16.81
CA ARG A 594 -15.26 38.04 16.55
C ARG A 594 -16.71 37.52 16.47
N PRO A 595 -17.73 38.40 16.49
CA PRO A 595 -19.13 37.97 16.40
C PRO A 595 -19.50 37.18 15.14
N ASP A 596 -18.74 37.34 14.06
CA ASP A 596 -18.91 36.61 12.79
C ASP A 596 -18.14 35.27 12.75
N TYR A 597 -17.51 34.87 13.85
CA TYR A 597 -16.68 33.67 13.99
C TYR A 597 -15.33 33.70 13.25
N SER A 598 -14.94 34.85 12.69
CA SER A 598 -13.55 35.08 12.31
C SER A 598 -12.65 35.20 13.54
N SER A 599 -11.46 34.61 13.49
CA SER A 599 -10.49 34.69 14.60
C SER A 599 -9.51 35.86 14.47
N TYR A 600 -9.12 36.44 15.60
CA TYR A 600 -7.87 37.20 15.74
C TYR A 600 -6.69 36.22 15.76
N HIS A 601 -5.50 36.69 15.36
CA HIS A 601 -4.28 35.90 15.53
C HIS A 601 -3.86 35.89 17.01
N VAL A 602 -3.66 37.08 17.60
CA VAL A 602 -3.08 37.26 18.94
C VAL A 602 -4.10 37.94 19.86
N VAL A 603 -4.23 37.43 21.09
CA VAL A 603 -4.84 38.15 22.20
C VAL A 603 -3.80 38.30 23.31
N ASP A 604 -3.53 39.55 23.71
CA ASP A 604 -2.63 39.86 24.81
C ASP A 604 -3.42 40.05 26.11
N TYR A 605 -2.91 39.49 27.20
CA TYR A 605 -3.55 39.56 28.52
C TYR A 605 -2.65 40.21 29.55
N ASP A 606 -3.25 40.81 30.58
CA ASP A 606 -2.50 41.17 31.77
C ASP A 606 -2.32 39.92 32.66
N PRO A 607 -1.08 39.48 32.96
CA PRO A 607 -0.83 38.23 33.68
C PRO A 607 -1.27 38.26 35.14
N GLU A 608 -1.47 39.46 35.72
CA GLU A 608 -1.89 39.61 37.12
C GLU A 608 -3.41 39.59 37.27
N THR A 609 -4.15 40.19 36.32
CA THR A 609 -5.62 40.30 36.38
C THR A 609 -6.35 39.29 35.50
N GLY A 610 -5.72 38.80 34.42
CA GLY A 610 -6.36 37.97 33.40
C GLY A 610 -7.19 38.75 32.37
N GLU A 611 -7.18 40.08 32.42
CA GLU A 611 -7.95 40.93 31.50
C GLU A 611 -7.30 41.03 30.12
N VAL A 612 -8.13 41.13 29.07
CA VAL A 612 -7.67 41.33 27.69
C VAL A 612 -7.15 42.76 27.55
N ARG A 613 -5.89 42.89 27.10
CA ARG A 613 -5.23 44.17 26.82
C ARG A 613 -5.38 44.59 25.36
N ALA A 614 -5.25 43.61 24.45
CA ALA A 614 -5.32 43.86 23.00
C ALA A 614 -5.74 42.60 22.23
N LYS A 615 -6.38 42.79 21.08
CA LYS A 615 -6.68 41.75 20.09
C LYS A 615 -6.14 42.20 18.73
N GLN A 616 -5.21 41.44 18.16
CA GLN A 616 -4.36 41.91 17.06
C GLN A 616 -4.01 40.80 16.07
N THR A 617 -3.38 41.21 14.96
CA THR A 617 -2.68 40.32 14.04
C THR A 617 -1.19 40.22 14.36
N ALA A 618 -0.59 39.10 13.96
CA ALA A 618 0.85 38.95 13.81
C ALA A 618 1.22 38.55 12.37
N GLN A 619 0.58 37.51 11.84
CA GLN A 619 0.85 36.97 10.49
C GLN A 619 -0.22 37.29 9.44
N GLY A 620 -1.37 37.81 9.84
CA GLY A 620 -2.44 38.28 8.95
C GLY A 620 -2.21 39.71 8.46
N TYR A 621 -2.97 40.12 7.44
CA TYR A 621 -2.86 41.44 6.83
C TYR A 621 -3.13 42.62 7.80
N ALA A 622 -4.16 42.53 8.63
CA ALA A 622 -4.57 43.58 9.57
C ALA A 622 -5.24 42.98 10.82
N ASP A 623 -5.39 43.78 11.88
CA ASP A 623 -6.01 43.33 13.14
C ASP A 623 -7.46 42.83 12.95
N ASP A 624 -8.16 43.29 11.91
CA ASP A 624 -9.52 42.91 11.53
C ASP A 624 -9.60 42.06 10.25
N SER A 625 -8.43 41.62 9.73
CA SER A 625 -8.34 40.73 8.59
C SER A 625 -8.56 39.26 8.97
N PHE A 626 -8.63 38.41 7.95
CA PHE A 626 -8.98 36.99 8.09
C PHE A 626 -7.80 36.14 7.65
N TRP A 627 -6.78 36.07 8.49
CA TRP A 627 -5.63 35.21 8.25
C TRP A 627 -6.08 33.75 8.13
N SER A 628 -5.90 33.17 6.94
CA SER A 628 -6.60 31.94 6.55
C SER A 628 -6.16 30.74 7.39
N ARG A 629 -4.86 30.61 7.66
CA ARG A 629 -4.33 29.53 8.50
C ARG A 629 -4.76 29.64 9.97
N GLY A 630 -4.95 30.86 10.46
CA GLY A 630 -5.52 31.10 11.79
C GLY A 630 -6.98 30.62 11.90
N GLN A 631 -7.76 30.72 10.82
CA GLN A 631 -9.11 30.13 10.77
C GLN A 631 -9.04 28.60 10.76
N ALA A 632 -8.08 28.02 10.01
CA ALA A 632 -7.88 26.58 9.96
C ALA A 632 -7.49 26.00 11.33
N TRP A 633 -6.59 26.66 12.08
CA TRP A 633 -6.25 26.28 13.45
C TRP A 633 -7.44 26.36 14.41
N GLY A 634 -8.32 27.36 14.25
CA GLY A 634 -9.57 27.42 14.99
C GLY A 634 -10.48 26.22 14.68
N LEU A 635 -10.72 25.95 13.39
CA LEU A 635 -11.57 24.85 12.94
C LEU A 635 -11.06 23.49 13.43
N TYR A 636 -9.78 23.21 13.18
CA TYR A 636 -9.14 21.97 13.63
C TYR A 636 -9.14 21.90 15.16
N GLY A 637 -8.70 22.96 15.83
CA GLY A 637 -8.55 23.01 17.28
C GLY A 637 -9.85 22.69 18.03
N TYR A 638 -10.98 23.28 17.63
CA TYR A 638 -12.27 22.98 18.26
C TYR A 638 -12.86 21.63 17.87
N THR A 639 -12.60 21.15 16.65
CA THR A 639 -12.95 19.78 16.26
C THR A 639 -12.22 18.78 17.15
N MET A 640 -10.91 18.98 17.36
CA MET A 640 -10.07 18.17 18.24
C MET A 640 -10.51 18.30 19.72
N CYS A 641 -10.79 19.51 20.21
CA CYS A 641 -11.28 19.70 21.58
C CYS A 641 -12.61 18.96 21.79
N TYR A 642 -13.51 18.95 20.80
CA TYR A 642 -14.73 18.15 20.86
C TYR A 642 -14.44 16.65 20.87
N ARG A 643 -13.50 16.16 20.06
CA ARG A 643 -13.09 14.74 20.06
C ARG A 643 -12.85 14.23 21.47
N PHE A 644 -12.05 14.96 22.27
CA PHE A 644 -11.69 14.56 23.63
C PHE A 644 -12.80 14.83 24.64
N THR A 645 -13.37 16.04 24.65
CA THR A 645 -14.24 16.48 25.75
C THR A 645 -15.72 16.16 25.54
N LYS A 646 -16.14 15.91 24.30
CA LYS A 646 -17.54 15.84 23.87
C LYS A 646 -18.39 17.06 24.29
N ASN A 647 -17.75 18.20 24.56
CA ASN A 647 -18.46 19.42 24.95
C ASN A 647 -19.16 20.05 23.73
N PRO A 648 -20.50 20.12 23.69
CA PRO A 648 -21.24 20.59 22.51
C PRO A 648 -20.89 22.03 22.10
N ALA A 649 -20.41 22.86 23.02
CA ALA A 649 -19.96 24.22 22.69
C ALA A 649 -18.76 24.21 21.73
N TYR A 650 -17.83 23.26 21.86
CA TYR A 650 -16.69 23.14 20.94
C TYR A 650 -17.14 22.66 19.56
N LEU A 651 -18.08 21.71 19.49
CA LEU A 651 -18.65 21.26 18.22
C LEU A 651 -19.36 22.42 17.51
N GLN A 652 -20.16 23.18 18.24
CA GLN A 652 -20.87 24.34 17.69
C GLN A 652 -19.88 25.41 17.20
N GLN A 653 -18.83 25.70 17.96
CA GLN A 653 -17.79 26.63 17.53
C GLN A 653 -17.10 26.17 16.24
N ALA A 654 -16.73 24.89 16.13
CA ALA A 654 -16.12 24.34 14.92
C ALA A 654 -17.04 24.49 13.69
N ARG A 655 -18.34 24.17 13.85
CA ARG A 655 -19.35 24.35 12.78
C ARG A 655 -19.47 25.81 12.36
N HIS A 656 -19.53 26.74 13.31
CA HIS A 656 -19.61 28.17 12.99
C HIS A 656 -18.38 28.69 12.27
N ILE A 657 -17.17 28.24 12.63
CA ILE A 657 -15.93 28.59 11.90
C ILE A 657 -15.98 28.05 10.47
N ALA A 658 -16.41 26.80 10.29
CA ALA A 658 -16.56 26.21 8.95
C ALA A 658 -17.58 26.98 8.10
N ASP A 659 -18.76 27.28 8.67
CA ASP A 659 -19.82 28.02 7.97
C ASP A 659 -19.37 29.44 7.61
N PHE A 660 -18.67 30.13 8.52
CA PHE A 660 -18.07 31.44 8.24
C PHE A 660 -17.08 31.34 7.06
N PHE A 661 -16.09 30.46 7.15
CA PHE A 661 -14.98 30.44 6.20
C PHE A 661 -15.43 30.01 4.79
N PHE A 662 -16.23 28.93 4.70
CA PHE A 662 -16.75 28.43 3.42
C PHE A 662 -17.94 29.24 2.90
N GLY A 663 -18.47 30.17 3.69
CA GLY A 663 -19.46 31.17 3.28
C GLY A 663 -18.85 32.47 2.73
N LEU A 664 -17.53 32.65 2.76
CA LEU A 664 -16.88 33.86 2.28
C LEU A 664 -17.08 34.02 0.75
N PRO A 665 -17.57 35.19 0.28
CA PRO A 665 -17.90 35.39 -1.14
C PRO A 665 -16.66 35.42 -2.04
N ASN A 666 -15.48 35.66 -1.47
CA ASN A 666 -14.21 35.70 -2.18
C ASN A 666 -13.35 34.45 -1.95
N LEU A 667 -13.90 33.37 -1.36
CA LEU A 667 -13.23 32.09 -1.32
C LEU A 667 -13.07 31.56 -2.75
N PRO A 668 -11.84 31.21 -3.19
CA PRO A 668 -11.63 30.70 -4.54
C PRO A 668 -12.41 29.42 -4.84
N GLU A 669 -12.80 29.24 -6.10
CA GLU A 669 -13.61 28.09 -6.52
C GLU A 669 -12.93 26.74 -6.29
N ASP A 670 -11.60 26.69 -6.26
CA ASP A 670 -10.79 25.49 -6.01
C ASP A 670 -10.61 25.19 -4.50
N PHE A 671 -11.22 26.00 -3.63
CA PHE A 671 -11.16 25.92 -2.16
C PHE A 671 -9.76 26.00 -1.55
N ILE A 672 -8.77 26.48 -2.29
CA ILE A 672 -7.46 26.80 -1.75
C ILE A 672 -7.43 28.29 -1.43
N PRO A 673 -7.47 28.71 -0.17
CA PRO A 673 -7.67 30.12 0.16
C PRO A 673 -6.45 30.97 -0.17
N TYR A 674 -6.67 32.28 -0.29
CA TYR A 674 -5.58 33.25 -0.20
C TYR A 674 -4.92 33.18 1.18
N TRP A 675 -3.68 33.65 1.32
CA TRP A 675 -3.00 33.66 2.62
C TRP A 675 -3.77 34.46 3.70
N ASP A 676 -4.52 35.48 3.30
CA ASP A 676 -5.50 36.21 4.11
C ASP A 676 -6.69 36.61 3.24
N MET A 677 -7.91 36.31 3.70
CA MET A 677 -9.14 36.52 2.93
C MET A 677 -9.58 37.99 2.86
N LYS A 678 -8.86 38.93 3.48
CA LYS A 678 -9.05 40.38 3.36
C LYS A 678 -7.81 41.11 2.82
N ALA A 679 -6.82 40.39 2.31
CA ALA A 679 -5.63 41.00 1.74
C ALA A 679 -5.98 41.93 0.56
N PRO A 680 -5.35 43.12 0.47
CA PRO A 680 -5.53 44.00 -0.69
C PRO A 680 -4.90 43.34 -1.92
N GLY A 681 -5.58 43.45 -3.06
CA GLY A 681 -5.08 42.91 -4.33
C GLY A 681 -5.59 41.51 -4.70
N ILE A 682 -6.49 40.91 -3.91
CA ILE A 682 -7.26 39.73 -4.34
C ILE A 682 -7.91 40.02 -5.72
N PRO A 683 -7.79 39.12 -6.72
CA PRO A 683 -7.31 37.74 -6.63
C PRO A 683 -5.80 37.50 -6.86
N ASN A 684 -4.99 38.55 -7.01
CA ASN A 684 -3.57 38.48 -7.37
C ASN A 684 -2.63 38.43 -6.15
N VAL A 685 -3.08 37.84 -5.04
CA VAL A 685 -2.26 37.61 -3.83
C VAL A 685 -1.94 36.12 -3.69
N PRO A 686 -0.85 35.76 -2.98
CA PRO A 686 -0.48 34.37 -2.78
C PRO A 686 -1.60 33.51 -2.16
N ARG A 687 -1.65 32.24 -2.57
CA ARG A 687 -2.47 31.21 -1.93
C ARG A 687 -1.80 30.67 -0.67
N ASP A 688 -2.54 29.87 0.09
CA ASP A 688 -1.97 29.08 1.18
C ASP A 688 -2.49 27.64 1.19
N ALA A 689 -1.78 26.75 0.48
CA ALA A 689 -2.11 25.32 0.43
C ALA A 689 -2.08 24.66 1.82
N SER A 690 -1.23 25.13 2.73
CA SER A 690 -1.18 24.63 4.10
C SER A 690 -2.52 24.81 4.82
N THR A 691 -3.16 25.99 4.68
CA THR A 691 -4.49 26.26 5.22
C THR A 691 -5.51 25.23 4.72
N ALA A 692 -5.51 24.97 3.40
CA ALA A 692 -6.44 24.04 2.79
C ALA A 692 -6.25 22.61 3.32
N ALA A 693 -5.01 22.14 3.42
CA ALA A 693 -4.69 20.82 3.95
C ALA A 693 -5.18 20.64 5.41
N ILE A 694 -4.95 21.63 6.27
CA ILE A 694 -5.43 21.63 7.67
C ILE A 694 -6.96 21.59 7.73
N MET A 695 -7.63 22.42 6.91
CA MET A 695 -9.09 22.46 6.88
C MET A 695 -9.69 21.15 6.37
N ALA A 696 -9.11 20.55 5.32
CA ALA A 696 -9.56 19.25 4.83
C ALA A 696 -9.46 18.18 5.92
N SER A 697 -8.31 18.09 6.61
CA SER A 697 -8.12 17.16 7.73
C SER A 697 -9.18 17.38 8.83
N ALA A 698 -9.41 18.63 9.22
CA ALA A 698 -10.42 18.98 10.23
C ALA A 698 -11.84 18.62 9.80
N LEU A 699 -12.22 18.90 8.54
CA LEU A 699 -13.55 18.60 8.00
C LEU A 699 -13.83 17.10 7.93
N TYR A 700 -12.84 16.28 7.54
CA TYR A 700 -12.97 14.83 7.56
C TYR A 700 -13.20 14.27 8.96
N GLU A 701 -12.67 14.92 10.00
CA GLU A 701 -13.00 14.52 11.37
C GLU A 701 -14.35 15.09 11.82
N LEU A 702 -14.62 16.37 11.56
CA LEU A 702 -15.84 17.06 11.98
C LEU A 702 -17.10 16.36 11.47
N ARG A 703 -17.08 15.83 10.24
CA ARG A 703 -18.20 15.10 9.66
C ARG A 703 -18.64 13.87 10.45
N THR A 704 -17.78 13.32 11.31
CA THR A 704 -18.10 12.16 12.16
C THR A 704 -18.95 12.52 13.38
N TYR A 705 -19.15 13.81 13.64
CA TYR A 705 -19.80 14.33 14.84
C TYR A 705 -21.14 15.03 14.58
N VAL A 706 -21.58 15.11 13.33
CA VAL A 706 -22.72 15.93 12.89
C VAL A 706 -23.79 15.09 12.20
N SER A 707 -24.90 15.74 11.82
CA SER A 707 -25.98 15.09 11.07
C SER A 707 -25.50 14.57 9.71
N ALA A 708 -26.24 13.65 9.10
CA ALA A 708 -25.89 13.11 7.78
C ALA A 708 -25.79 14.20 6.69
N GLU A 709 -26.64 15.22 6.76
CA GLU A 709 -26.61 16.36 5.83
C GLU A 709 -25.31 17.18 5.96
N ASP A 710 -24.97 17.61 7.17
CA ASP A 710 -23.72 18.33 7.43
C ASP A 710 -22.49 17.43 7.15
N SER A 711 -22.59 16.14 7.43
CA SER A 711 -21.53 15.16 7.15
C SER A 711 -21.21 15.08 5.66
N ASN A 712 -22.23 15.00 4.81
CA ASN A 712 -22.07 14.99 3.35
C ASN A 712 -21.52 16.32 2.83
N ARG A 713 -21.98 17.45 3.39
CA ARG A 713 -21.49 18.80 3.05
C ARG A 713 -20.00 18.93 3.36
N TYR A 714 -19.57 18.62 4.58
CA TYR A 714 -18.17 18.70 4.99
C TYR A 714 -17.29 17.72 4.21
N GLN A 715 -17.78 16.50 3.94
CA GLN A 715 -17.06 15.56 3.08
C GLN A 715 -16.84 16.15 1.68
N SER A 716 -17.89 16.68 1.05
CA SER A 716 -17.80 17.23 -0.32
C SER A 716 -16.82 18.40 -0.40
N ILE A 717 -16.76 19.25 0.63
CA ILE A 717 -15.78 20.33 0.73
C ILE A 717 -14.36 19.76 0.87
N ALA A 718 -14.16 18.81 1.79
CA ALA A 718 -12.84 18.21 2.03
C ALA A 718 -12.33 17.41 0.82
N ASP A 719 -13.22 16.70 0.11
CA ASP A 719 -12.92 16.00 -1.13
C ASP A 719 -12.47 16.99 -2.21
N LYS A 720 -13.20 18.09 -2.38
CA LYS A 720 -12.83 19.13 -3.36
C LYS A 720 -11.48 19.78 -3.05
N ILE A 721 -11.15 20.00 -1.78
CA ILE A 721 -9.84 20.50 -1.37
C ILE A 721 -8.74 19.48 -1.71
N VAL A 722 -8.88 18.22 -1.30
CA VAL A 722 -7.87 17.18 -1.58
C VAL A 722 -7.70 16.98 -3.08
N ASP A 723 -8.78 16.96 -3.86
CA ASP A 723 -8.73 16.84 -5.31
C ASP A 723 -8.00 18.02 -5.97
N SER A 724 -8.22 19.24 -5.47
CA SER A 724 -7.51 20.44 -5.92
C SER A 724 -6.02 20.36 -5.59
N LEU A 725 -5.67 19.98 -4.35
CA LEU A 725 -4.29 19.79 -3.93
C LEU A 725 -3.57 18.74 -4.80
N ASN A 726 -4.21 17.60 -5.06
CA ASN A 726 -3.68 16.52 -5.89
C ASN A 726 -3.40 16.96 -7.33
N LYS A 727 -4.29 17.78 -7.91
CA LYS A 727 -4.23 18.13 -9.35
C LYS A 727 -3.40 19.36 -9.65
N HIS A 728 -3.31 20.31 -8.72
CA HIS A 728 -2.83 21.67 -9.03
C HIS A 728 -1.76 22.20 -8.07
N TYR A 729 -1.55 21.55 -6.92
CA TYR A 729 -0.62 22.04 -5.90
C TYR A 729 0.48 21.05 -5.53
N GLN A 730 0.46 19.81 -6.05
CA GLN A 730 1.57 18.88 -5.87
C GLN A 730 2.82 19.36 -6.61
N ALA A 731 3.99 19.10 -6.02
CA ALA A 731 5.26 19.27 -6.70
C ALA A 731 5.45 18.22 -7.80
N GLU A 732 6.17 18.56 -8.87
CA GLU A 732 6.59 17.57 -9.86
C GLU A 732 7.54 16.51 -9.24
N PRO A 733 7.47 15.23 -9.65
CA PRO A 733 8.35 14.15 -9.19
C PRO A 733 9.84 14.54 -9.10
N GLU A 734 10.47 14.28 -7.95
CA GLU A 734 11.89 14.56 -7.68
C GLU A 734 12.31 16.03 -7.85
N THR A 735 11.38 16.96 -7.66
CA THR A 735 11.66 18.41 -7.63
C THR A 735 11.44 19.01 -6.24
N ASN A 736 11.68 20.32 -6.09
CA ASN A 736 11.38 21.07 -4.86
C ASN A 736 11.88 20.40 -3.57
N TYR A 737 13.05 19.77 -3.62
CA TYR A 737 13.66 19.05 -2.50
C TYR A 737 12.75 18.00 -1.82
N GLY A 738 11.77 17.45 -2.54
CA GLY A 738 10.92 16.37 -2.03
C GLY A 738 9.71 16.81 -1.20
N PHE A 739 9.38 18.11 -1.16
CA PHE A 739 8.13 18.57 -0.57
C PHE A 739 6.93 18.07 -1.40
N LEU A 740 5.81 17.78 -0.73
CA LEU A 740 4.62 17.25 -1.38
C LEU A 740 3.80 18.34 -2.06
N LEU A 741 3.54 19.43 -1.32
CA LEU A 741 2.70 20.55 -1.77
C LEU A 741 3.49 21.85 -1.94
N LEU A 742 3.10 22.61 -2.95
CA LEU A 742 3.59 23.96 -3.26
C LEU A 742 2.61 25.03 -2.77
N HIS A 743 2.96 26.30 -2.97
CA HIS A 743 2.08 27.46 -2.80
C HIS A 743 1.47 27.64 -1.41
N SER A 744 2.28 27.47 -0.37
CA SER A 744 1.93 27.86 1.00
C SER A 744 2.53 29.23 1.36
N THR A 745 1.91 29.94 2.31
CA THR A 745 2.38 31.27 2.74
C THR A 745 2.52 31.32 4.27
N GLY A 746 3.76 31.27 4.76
CA GLY A 746 4.13 31.30 6.17
C GLY A 746 3.87 32.66 6.84
N HIS A 747 4.67 33.68 6.54
CA HIS A 747 4.56 34.98 7.21
C HIS A 747 4.69 36.15 6.22
N HIS A 748 3.58 36.46 5.54
CA HIS A 748 3.54 37.48 4.50
C HIS A 748 3.92 38.89 5.00
N PRO A 749 3.36 39.43 6.10
CA PRO A 749 3.81 40.72 6.67
C PRO A 749 5.30 40.76 7.03
N GLY A 750 5.88 39.62 7.42
CA GLY A 750 7.29 39.47 7.75
C GLY A 750 8.20 39.25 6.55
N GLY A 751 7.65 39.10 5.34
CA GLY A 751 8.44 38.82 4.13
C GLY A 751 9.12 37.45 4.12
N ASP A 752 8.61 36.48 4.90
CA ASP A 752 9.19 35.14 5.08
C ASP A 752 8.23 34.05 4.59
N GLU A 753 8.77 33.05 3.88
CA GLU A 753 8.04 31.89 3.36
C GLU A 753 6.77 32.25 2.58
N ILE A 754 6.88 33.12 1.56
CA ILE A 754 5.74 33.51 0.71
C ILE A 754 5.75 32.68 -0.56
N ASP A 755 4.65 31.98 -0.85
CA ASP A 755 4.49 31.14 -2.05
C ASP A 755 5.57 30.06 -2.19
N VAL A 756 5.75 29.26 -1.14
CA VAL A 756 6.77 28.21 -1.02
C VAL A 756 6.17 26.92 -0.46
N PRO A 757 6.83 25.76 -0.62
CA PRO A 757 6.45 24.56 0.12
C PRO A 757 6.75 24.69 1.62
N LEU A 758 5.94 24.02 2.45
CA LEU A 758 6.04 24.04 3.90
C LEU A 758 5.79 22.64 4.48
N ASN A 759 6.68 22.17 5.36
CA ASN A 759 6.61 20.80 5.87
C ASN A 759 5.31 20.46 6.65
N TYR A 760 4.64 21.45 7.24
CA TYR A 760 3.35 21.27 7.88
C TYR A 760 2.19 21.18 6.88
N ALA A 761 2.31 21.77 5.69
CA ALA A 761 1.34 21.54 4.62
C ALA A 761 1.33 20.06 4.22
N ASP A 762 2.53 19.48 4.04
CA ASP A 762 2.71 18.06 3.71
C ASP A 762 2.16 17.15 4.82
N TYR A 763 2.43 17.49 6.09
CA TYR A 763 1.94 16.71 7.23
C TYR A 763 0.41 16.64 7.28
N TYR A 764 -0.27 17.79 7.18
CA TYR A 764 -1.74 17.84 7.25
C TYR A 764 -2.40 17.34 5.97
N TYR A 765 -1.71 17.40 4.83
CA TYR A 765 -2.15 16.78 3.60
C TYR A 765 -2.17 15.25 3.72
N LEU A 766 -1.08 14.64 4.20
CA LEU A 766 -1.04 13.22 4.51
C LEU A 766 -2.10 12.82 5.55
N GLU A 767 -2.33 13.66 6.54
CA GLU A 767 -3.37 13.40 7.54
C GLU A 767 -4.78 13.44 6.93
N ALA A 768 -5.05 14.42 6.05
CA ALA A 768 -6.31 14.49 5.32
C ALA A 768 -6.52 13.27 4.43
N LEU A 769 -5.47 12.78 3.75
CA LEU A 769 -5.51 11.54 2.97
C LEU A 769 -5.81 10.31 3.85
N ALA A 770 -5.14 10.18 5.00
CA ALA A 770 -5.39 9.09 5.94
C ALA A 770 -6.83 9.10 6.45
N ARG A 771 -7.36 10.29 6.79
CA ARG A 771 -8.76 10.44 7.23
C ARG A 771 -9.75 10.15 6.10
N LYS A 772 -9.45 10.54 4.85
CA LYS A 772 -10.24 10.17 3.67
C LYS A 772 -10.25 8.65 3.48
N ASP A 773 -9.11 7.98 3.64
CA ASP A 773 -9.00 6.53 3.49
C ASP A 773 -9.77 5.74 4.57
N ALA A 774 -9.77 6.23 5.81
CA ALA A 774 -10.47 5.59 6.92
C ALA A 774 -12.00 5.43 6.69
N PHE A 775 -12.61 6.21 5.80
CA PHE A 775 -14.03 6.06 5.43
C PHE A 775 -14.28 5.00 4.35
N LYS A 776 -13.24 4.42 3.78
CA LYS A 776 -13.33 3.29 2.84
C LYS A 776 -13.15 1.94 3.53
N GLN A 777 -12.68 1.93 4.78
CA GLN A 777 -12.48 0.76 5.62
C GLN A 777 -13.77 0.44 6.36
#